data_AF-A0A6C1QM92-F1
#
_entry.id   AF-A0A6C1QM92-F1
#
_cell.length_a   1.000
_cell.length_b   1.000
_cell.length_c   1.000
_cell.angle_alpha   90.00
_cell.angle_beta   90.00
_cell.angle_gamma   90.00
#
_symmetry.space_group_name_H-M   'P 1'
#
loop_
_entity.id
_entity.type
_entity.pdbx_description
1 polymer ?
#
loop_
_entity_poly.entity_id
_entity_poly.type
_entity_poly.pdbx_seq_one_letter_code
_entity_poly.pdbx_strand_id
1 'polypeptide(L)'
;YLSTSIDSIAIQANLSQVSINGAIGFRQDDPVFGNGFIGTLHADFKPVGVQASALAEFGNTDYQNGNQLYRYWRVEADVILPPPGVVFLPGFAFRGFGGGAFNNMEGTLDGTKYTFSPKKSSLGLQVKAIIATSPKEDGFNSDVILAGQFNQNTGGLTYINFTGDFWVGAEMNPTARSQALLNGSLGATYNFPNKHFNFFTSINVNAPPVSTPNNVGFVVDVNGKDNEWFVKFGDAQAPNQVMVSVEGISAILDSYVMFGNSIEPPSGFSSPFSTQYLFATKSLPNHNNLGNGGIGSHTNTGSGFATGIGFRFNYNDKRHLKGNYYLWYGLGAGTELHLAFLEYMGACGGFSPIGINGWRASGMLGFYGFAAAEVRRRGGKLKDKEWTLAHVGAGGWVNGAFPNPYYLSGGISGHVEILKVVTASFNYSFQAGTLCNNQSTGVMTVDQGDAAADQEELLIQYVAPASIYNYPVDAPIAVKFGLEPDEVFDVAEQQGDGTIIMRTFKMEFSRSLQIQEENGSWSVVMLNTNINNLGEYLYTTIAPQEDFAPGVDFAGGQGPAINPGATAASGPSVIFNDWLLGGGFNNASPGLAGPAAPMFPAGTPGNGGGGTSEPPMMGPAGFPPVQVPNPPPPPTPNYGGNLDTSSNLPKNYLLADKNYKFTVTATLKEFKNNNWVNAQTLSGDPVTQTVEKTFFTGPVPLVGGGQQNLQTF
;
A
#
# COMPACT_ATOMS: atom_id res chain seq x y z
N TYR A 1 33.81 40.75 -18.26
CA TYR A 1 32.66 39.86 -18.06
C TYR A 1 32.78 38.72 -19.05
N LEU A 2 32.85 37.46 -18.57
CA LEU A 2 33.05 36.26 -19.41
C LEU A 2 31.73 35.56 -19.80
N SER A 3 30.61 35.91 -19.18
CA SER A 3 29.25 35.56 -19.61
C SER A 3 28.20 36.44 -18.91
N THR A 4 27.00 36.51 -19.50
CA THR A 4 25.78 37.06 -18.88
C THR A 4 24.77 35.92 -18.84
N SER A 5 24.23 35.60 -17.67
CA SER A 5 23.16 34.61 -17.50
C SER A 5 21.90 35.28 -16.94
N ILE A 6 20.74 34.70 -17.28
CA ILE A 6 19.45 35.07 -16.70
C ILE A 6 19.13 34.01 -15.66
N ASP A 7 19.02 34.43 -14.40
CA ASP A 7 18.68 33.54 -13.29
C ASP A 7 17.17 33.25 -13.26
N SER A 8 16.34 34.30 -13.34
CA SER A 8 14.90 34.16 -13.37
C SER A 8 14.21 35.33 -14.09
N ILE A 9 12.97 35.08 -14.52
CA ILE A 9 12.05 36.07 -15.08
C ILE A 9 10.76 36.00 -14.26
N ALA A 10 10.35 37.11 -13.65
CA ALA A 10 9.11 37.20 -12.87
C ALA A 10 8.13 38.19 -13.51
N ILE A 11 6.85 37.85 -13.49
CA ILE A 11 5.74 38.69 -13.94
C ILE A 11 4.77 38.85 -12.79
N GLN A 12 4.42 40.10 -12.48
CA GLN A 12 3.38 40.45 -11.53
C GLN A 12 2.42 41.44 -12.19
N ALA A 13 1.13 41.12 -12.19
CA ALA A 13 0.09 41.97 -12.74
C ALA A 13 -1.11 41.98 -11.79
N ASN A 14 -1.40 43.13 -11.19
CA ASN A 14 -2.57 43.29 -10.32
C ASN A 14 -3.64 44.10 -11.06
N LEU A 15 -4.52 43.42 -11.78
CA LEU A 15 -5.62 44.02 -12.54
C LEU A 15 -6.92 44.02 -11.72
N SER A 16 -7.93 44.75 -12.17
CA SER A 16 -9.23 44.82 -11.46
C SER A 16 -9.94 43.47 -11.36
N GLN A 17 -9.85 42.66 -12.41
CA GLN A 17 -10.54 41.36 -12.52
C GLN A 17 -9.65 40.18 -12.10
N VAL A 18 -8.33 40.29 -12.29
CA VAL A 18 -7.38 39.20 -12.05
C VAL A 18 -6.10 39.74 -11.44
N SER A 19 -5.56 39.03 -10.45
CA SER A 19 -4.17 39.20 -10.02
C SER A 19 -3.35 38.02 -10.54
N ILE A 20 -2.19 38.26 -11.13
CA ILE A 20 -1.29 37.23 -11.66
C ILE A 20 0.08 37.43 -11.05
N ASN A 21 0.64 36.37 -10.47
CA ASN A 21 2.02 36.29 -10.03
C ASN A 21 2.63 35.03 -10.65
N GLY A 22 3.66 35.19 -11.47
CA GLY A 22 4.36 34.06 -12.07
C GLY A 22 5.86 34.29 -12.13
N ALA A 23 6.62 33.20 -12.19
CA ALA A 23 8.07 33.24 -12.34
C ALA A 23 8.55 32.04 -13.14
N ILE A 24 9.65 32.22 -13.89
CA ILE A 24 10.43 31.14 -14.48
C ILE A 24 11.85 31.31 -13.99
N GLY A 25 12.37 30.33 -13.26
CA GLY A 25 13.77 30.23 -12.85
C GLY A 25 14.52 29.24 -13.74
N PHE A 26 15.77 29.56 -14.06
CA PHE A 26 16.67 28.72 -14.85
C PHE A 26 17.73 28.10 -13.93
N ARG A 27 18.03 26.81 -14.12
CA ARG A 27 19.10 26.10 -13.41
C ARG A 27 20.23 25.80 -14.37
N GLN A 28 21.44 26.11 -13.93
CA GLN A 28 22.68 25.73 -14.59
C GLN A 28 23.55 24.96 -13.59
N ASP A 29 23.92 23.74 -13.97
CA ASP A 29 24.80 22.85 -13.20
C ASP A 29 24.37 22.65 -11.73
N ASP A 30 23.06 22.55 -11.49
CA ASP A 30 22.54 22.21 -10.16
C ASP A 30 22.95 20.76 -9.79
N PRO A 31 23.47 20.50 -8.58
CA PRO A 31 24.00 19.18 -8.22
C PRO A 31 22.95 18.06 -8.17
N VAL A 32 21.65 18.40 -8.12
CA VAL A 32 20.54 17.45 -8.08
C VAL A 32 19.72 17.53 -9.37
N PHE A 33 19.33 18.74 -9.75
CA PHE A 33 18.45 19.01 -10.87
C PHE A 33 19.19 19.24 -12.19
N GLY A 34 20.52 19.36 -12.17
CA GLY A 34 21.33 19.61 -13.34
C GLY A 34 20.91 20.89 -14.06
N ASN A 35 20.68 20.77 -15.36
CA ASN A 35 20.32 21.88 -16.23
C ASN A 35 18.82 21.85 -16.55
N GLY A 36 18.14 22.98 -16.38
CA GLY A 36 16.69 23.03 -16.60
C GLY A 36 16.03 24.36 -16.27
N PHE A 37 14.71 24.33 -16.11
CA PHE A 37 13.94 25.48 -15.63
C PHE A 37 12.74 25.03 -14.80
N ILE A 38 12.25 25.93 -13.95
CA ILE A 38 11.05 25.77 -13.14
C ILE A 38 10.17 27.01 -13.31
N GLY A 39 8.94 26.80 -13.74
CA GLY A 39 7.92 27.83 -13.90
C GLY A 39 6.83 27.68 -12.84
N THR A 40 6.40 28.80 -12.27
CA THR A 40 5.23 28.89 -11.39
C THR A 40 4.28 29.98 -11.88
N LEU A 41 2.98 29.76 -11.69
CA LEU A 41 1.92 30.71 -12.00
C LEU A 41 0.88 30.64 -10.89
N HIS A 42 0.42 31.79 -10.42
CA HIS A 42 -0.68 31.95 -9.50
C HIS A 42 -1.61 33.05 -10.01
N ALA A 43 -2.91 32.78 -10.07
CA ALA A 43 -3.93 33.67 -10.58
C ALA A 43 -5.14 33.73 -9.65
N ASP A 44 -5.52 34.95 -9.21
CA ASP A 44 -6.72 35.22 -8.42
C ASP A 44 -7.80 35.87 -9.28
N PHE A 45 -8.89 35.17 -9.57
CA PHE A 45 -10.05 35.70 -10.30
C PHE A 45 -11.04 36.35 -9.33
N LYS A 46 -10.79 37.61 -9.00
CA LYS A 46 -11.47 38.37 -7.93
C LYS A 46 -13.00 38.34 -7.96
N PRO A 47 -13.70 38.48 -9.11
CA PRO A 47 -15.18 38.54 -9.14
C PRO A 47 -15.84 37.23 -8.76
N VAL A 48 -15.19 36.11 -9.08
CA VAL A 48 -15.72 34.77 -8.84
C VAL A 48 -15.05 34.09 -7.64
N GLY A 49 -14.07 34.74 -6.99
CA GLY A 49 -13.36 34.19 -5.83
C GLY A 49 -12.59 32.91 -6.09
N VAL A 50 -12.29 32.60 -7.36
CA VAL A 50 -11.53 31.40 -7.76
C VAL A 50 -10.05 31.73 -7.77
N GLN A 51 -9.25 30.86 -7.15
CA GLN A 51 -7.80 30.93 -7.18
C GLN A 51 -7.26 29.74 -7.95
N ALA A 52 -6.29 29.95 -8.83
CA ALA A 52 -5.66 28.89 -9.59
C ALA A 52 -4.13 29.00 -9.49
N SER A 53 -3.45 27.88 -9.32
CA SER A 53 -1.99 27.83 -9.40
C SER A 53 -1.53 26.70 -10.31
N ALA A 54 -0.35 26.87 -10.89
CA ALA A 54 0.28 25.87 -11.73
C ALA A 54 1.81 25.91 -11.56
N LEU A 55 2.44 24.74 -11.70
CA LEU A 55 3.88 24.57 -11.72
C LEU A 55 4.25 23.68 -12.89
N ALA A 56 5.34 24.03 -13.57
CA ALA A 56 5.94 23.19 -14.60
C ALA A 56 7.46 23.20 -14.44
N GLU A 57 8.08 22.02 -14.43
CA GLU A 57 9.52 21.89 -14.27
C GLU A 57 10.06 20.88 -15.25
N PHE A 58 11.14 21.24 -15.93
CA PHE A 58 11.81 20.41 -16.94
C PHE A 58 13.31 20.52 -16.75
N GLY A 59 14.01 19.40 -16.90
CA GLY A 59 15.46 19.42 -16.84
C GLY A 59 16.11 18.13 -17.28
N ASN A 60 17.44 18.11 -17.16
CA ASN A 60 18.27 16.94 -17.34
C ASN A 60 19.37 16.91 -16.27
N THR A 61 19.62 15.73 -15.76
CA THR A 61 20.59 15.48 -14.67
C THR A 61 21.16 14.07 -14.83
N ASP A 62 22.31 13.81 -14.24
CA ASP A 62 22.88 12.47 -14.07
C ASP A 62 22.76 11.95 -12.62
N TYR A 63 22.07 12.73 -11.77
CA TYR A 63 21.86 12.46 -10.35
C TYR A 63 21.32 11.05 -10.11
N GLN A 64 22.03 10.29 -9.26
CA GLN A 64 21.72 8.90 -8.90
C GLN A 64 21.58 7.94 -10.10
N ASN A 65 22.25 8.23 -11.22
CA ASN A 65 22.19 7.40 -12.41
C ASN A 65 23.59 7.08 -13.00
N GLY A 66 24.58 6.87 -12.13
CA GLY A 66 25.92 6.40 -12.55
C GLY A 66 26.61 7.29 -13.59
N ASN A 67 26.46 8.62 -13.46
CA ASN A 67 26.95 9.64 -14.41
C ASN A 67 26.33 9.55 -15.82
N GLN A 68 25.21 8.86 -15.97
CA GLN A 68 24.45 8.84 -17.22
C GLN A 68 23.31 9.86 -17.17
N LEU A 69 23.34 10.81 -18.10
CA LEU A 69 22.34 11.87 -18.20
C LEU A 69 20.95 11.32 -18.53
N TYR A 70 19.92 11.82 -17.85
CA TYR A 70 18.52 11.58 -18.17
C TYR A 70 17.68 12.85 -18.05
N ARG A 71 16.56 12.90 -18.76
CA ARG A 71 15.60 14.01 -18.74
C ARG A 71 14.48 13.73 -17.76
N TYR A 72 14.01 14.74 -17.05
CA TYR A 72 12.89 14.65 -16.14
C TYR A 72 11.93 15.81 -16.36
N TRP A 73 10.67 15.62 -15.95
CA TRP A 73 9.68 16.69 -15.93
C TRP A 73 8.63 16.46 -14.85
N ARG A 74 8.00 17.55 -14.40
CA ARG A 74 6.74 17.51 -13.64
C ARG A 74 5.85 18.68 -14.01
N VAL A 75 4.55 18.46 -13.94
CA VAL A 75 3.53 19.50 -14.08
C VAL A 75 2.49 19.33 -12.99
N GLU A 76 2.08 20.43 -12.39
CA GLU A 76 1.11 20.48 -11.30
C GLU A 76 0.13 21.61 -11.56
N ALA A 77 -1.14 21.44 -11.16
CA ALA A 77 -2.15 22.47 -11.19
C ALA A 77 -3.10 22.31 -10.01
N ASP A 78 -3.55 23.44 -9.45
CA ASP A 78 -4.55 23.49 -8.39
C ASP A 78 -5.53 24.64 -8.60
N VAL A 79 -6.75 24.44 -8.11
CA VAL A 79 -7.83 25.42 -8.10
C VAL A 79 -8.51 25.38 -6.74
N ILE A 80 -8.70 26.55 -6.14
CA ILE A 80 -9.50 26.76 -4.92
C ILE A 80 -10.79 27.48 -5.30
N LEU A 81 -11.91 26.97 -4.79
CA LEU A 81 -13.25 27.47 -5.06
C LEU A 81 -13.78 28.27 -3.87
N PRO A 82 -14.51 29.38 -4.12
CA PRO A 82 -15.17 30.12 -3.04
C PRO A 82 -16.28 29.26 -2.39
N PRO A 83 -16.72 29.59 -1.17
CA PRO A 83 -17.94 29.00 -0.62
C PRO A 83 -19.16 29.24 -1.54
N PRO A 84 -20.09 28.28 -1.69
CA PRO A 84 -20.13 26.96 -1.04
C PRO A 84 -19.34 25.86 -1.77
N GLY A 85 -18.65 26.18 -2.89
CA GLY A 85 -18.00 25.18 -3.75
C GLY A 85 -18.99 24.36 -4.58
N VAL A 86 -18.56 23.16 -5.01
CA VAL A 86 -19.39 22.19 -5.75
C VAL A 86 -19.93 21.14 -4.78
N VAL A 87 -21.21 21.26 -4.41
CA VAL A 87 -21.88 20.31 -3.53
C VAL A 87 -22.01 18.96 -4.24
N PHE A 88 -21.51 17.89 -3.63
CA PHE A 88 -21.54 16.53 -4.19
C PHE A 88 -22.29 15.53 -3.31
N LEU A 89 -22.50 15.84 -2.03
CA LEU A 89 -23.33 15.09 -1.09
C LEU A 89 -24.07 16.07 -0.16
N PRO A 90 -25.22 15.69 0.42
CA PRO A 90 -25.85 16.49 1.47
C PRO A 90 -24.85 16.82 2.58
N GLY A 91 -24.62 18.12 2.81
CA GLY A 91 -23.70 18.61 3.83
C GLY A 91 -22.22 18.68 3.42
N PHE A 92 -21.82 18.25 2.21
CA PHE A 92 -20.42 18.27 1.76
C PHE A 92 -20.26 18.89 0.36
N ALA A 93 -19.17 19.64 0.18
CA ALA A 93 -18.81 20.25 -1.09
C ALA A 93 -17.30 20.13 -1.37
N PHE A 94 -16.97 20.04 -2.65
CA PHE A 94 -15.60 20.26 -3.12
C PHE A 94 -15.29 21.76 -3.08
N ARG A 95 -14.19 22.08 -2.43
CA ARG A 95 -13.64 23.43 -2.25
C ARG A 95 -12.34 23.66 -3.01
N GLY A 96 -11.87 22.63 -3.69
CA GLY A 96 -10.76 22.73 -4.61
C GLY A 96 -10.41 21.39 -5.21
N PHE A 97 -9.69 21.46 -6.31
CA PHE A 97 -9.14 20.32 -7.01
C PHE A 97 -7.70 20.64 -7.35
N GLY A 98 -6.87 19.61 -7.43
CA GLY A 98 -5.55 19.76 -7.97
C GLY A 98 -5.00 18.43 -8.41
N GLY A 99 -3.75 18.43 -8.84
CA GLY A 99 -3.08 17.23 -9.26
C GLY A 99 -1.86 17.55 -10.08
N GLY A 100 -1.15 16.51 -10.46
CA GLY A 100 0.05 16.63 -11.26
C GLY A 100 0.51 15.30 -11.78
N ALA A 101 1.40 15.36 -12.77
CA ALA A 101 2.09 14.20 -13.31
C ALA A 101 3.58 14.49 -13.39
N PHE A 102 4.38 13.44 -13.32
CA PHE A 102 5.83 13.56 -13.35
C PHE A 102 6.48 12.35 -13.99
N ASN A 103 7.66 12.56 -14.56
CA ASN A 103 8.47 11.54 -15.21
C ASN A 103 9.95 11.69 -14.83
N ASN A 104 10.59 10.55 -14.55
CA ASN A 104 11.92 10.46 -13.98
C ASN A 104 12.11 11.34 -12.73
N MET A 105 11.07 11.40 -11.90
CA MET A 105 11.09 12.06 -10.60
C MET A 105 10.45 11.16 -9.55
N GLU A 106 10.84 11.29 -8.30
CA GLU A 106 10.17 10.64 -7.17
C GLU A 106 9.59 11.71 -6.25
N GLY A 107 8.33 11.54 -5.89
CA GLY A 107 7.69 12.34 -4.86
C GLY A 107 7.87 11.67 -3.51
N THR A 108 8.53 12.35 -2.57
CA THR A 108 8.55 11.96 -1.16
C THR A 108 7.46 12.72 -0.42
N LEU A 109 6.63 11.98 0.31
CA LEU A 109 5.52 12.53 1.10
C LEU A 109 6.02 13.02 2.48
N ASP A 110 5.66 14.23 2.83
CA ASP A 110 5.77 14.80 4.18
C ASP A 110 4.42 15.45 4.56
N GLY A 111 3.63 14.77 5.41
CA GLY A 111 2.23 15.13 5.65
C GLY A 111 1.37 15.00 4.39
N THR A 112 0.73 16.09 3.94
CA THR A 112 0.08 16.19 2.61
C THR A 112 0.94 16.84 1.54
N LYS A 113 2.21 17.15 1.82
CA LYS A 113 3.09 17.86 0.87
C LYS A 113 4.05 16.87 0.22
N TYR A 114 4.12 16.90 -1.11
CA TYR A 114 5.17 16.20 -1.84
C TYR A 114 6.37 17.11 -2.07
N THR A 115 7.55 16.56 -1.84
CA THR A 115 8.81 17.11 -2.36
C THR A 115 9.30 16.18 -3.47
N PHE A 116 9.71 16.76 -4.60
CA PHE A 116 10.14 16.01 -5.77
C PHE A 116 11.63 16.12 -5.97
N SER A 117 12.27 14.99 -6.26
CA SER A 117 13.66 14.91 -6.71
C SER A 117 13.77 14.04 -7.96
N PRO A 118 14.74 14.30 -8.87
CA PRO A 118 14.97 13.44 -10.02
C PRO A 118 15.30 12.00 -9.59
N LYS A 119 14.68 11.02 -10.25
CA LYS A 119 14.94 9.58 -10.09
C LYS A 119 14.62 8.87 -11.39
N LYS A 120 15.60 8.19 -11.97
CA LYS A 120 15.41 7.53 -13.26
C LYS A 120 14.36 6.40 -13.17
N SER A 121 13.55 6.26 -14.23
CA SER A 121 12.58 5.18 -14.45
C SER A 121 11.32 5.18 -13.57
N SER A 122 10.96 6.34 -13.00
CA SER A 122 9.68 6.56 -12.31
C SER A 122 8.71 7.41 -13.14
N LEU A 123 7.45 6.99 -13.25
CA LEU A 123 6.36 7.78 -13.83
C LEU A 123 5.25 7.85 -12.80
N GLY A 124 4.60 8.99 -12.59
CA GLY A 124 3.52 9.06 -11.62
C GLY A 124 2.48 10.13 -11.89
N LEU A 125 1.33 9.95 -11.24
CA LEU A 125 0.16 10.80 -11.29
C LEU A 125 -0.33 11.05 -9.86
N GLN A 126 -0.83 12.26 -9.61
CA GLN A 126 -1.44 12.67 -8.37
C GLN A 126 -2.72 13.45 -8.64
N VAL A 127 -3.74 13.21 -7.83
CA VAL A 127 -5.00 13.96 -7.83
C VAL A 127 -5.29 14.40 -6.40
N LYS A 128 -5.54 15.69 -6.21
CA LYS A 128 -5.90 16.32 -4.94
C LYS A 128 -7.35 16.77 -4.98
N ALA A 129 -8.08 16.59 -3.89
CA ALA A 129 -9.35 17.25 -3.65
C ALA A 129 -9.32 17.96 -2.30
N ILE A 130 -9.96 19.12 -2.23
CA ILE A 130 -10.24 19.80 -0.96
C ILE A 130 -11.73 19.67 -0.72
N ILE A 131 -12.11 19.10 0.42
CA ILE A 131 -13.50 18.80 0.76
C ILE A 131 -13.83 19.54 2.05
N ALA A 132 -15.02 20.13 2.14
CA ALA A 132 -15.49 20.76 3.37
C ALA A 132 -16.99 20.55 3.56
N THR A 133 -17.45 20.71 4.80
CA THR A 133 -18.87 20.82 5.10
C THR A 133 -19.46 22.08 4.45
N SER A 134 -20.75 22.03 4.11
CA SER A 134 -21.48 23.13 3.47
C SER A 134 -22.85 23.33 4.16
N PRO A 135 -23.30 24.58 4.42
CA PRO A 135 -22.75 25.85 3.92
C PRO A 135 -21.56 26.41 4.71
N LYS A 136 -21.22 25.83 5.87
CA LYS A 136 -20.06 26.25 6.67
C LYS A 136 -18.96 25.20 6.65
N GLU A 137 -17.74 25.64 6.36
CA GLU A 137 -16.54 24.81 6.24
C GLU A 137 -15.87 24.45 7.58
N ASP A 138 -16.31 25.09 8.67
CA ASP A 138 -15.75 24.93 10.02
C ASP A 138 -16.16 23.62 10.70
N GLY A 139 -17.27 23.01 10.30
CA GLY A 139 -17.72 21.71 10.82
C GLY A 139 -16.69 20.61 10.54
N PHE A 140 -16.27 20.46 9.29
CA PHE A 140 -15.18 19.57 8.88
C PHE A 140 -14.61 20.07 7.55
N ASN A 141 -13.29 20.02 7.42
CA ASN A 141 -12.63 20.15 6.12
C ASN A 141 -11.40 19.25 6.04
N SER A 142 -11.03 18.88 4.82
CA SER A 142 -9.94 17.96 4.56
C SER A 142 -9.30 18.23 3.21
N ASP A 143 -7.99 18.00 3.16
CA ASP A 143 -7.20 17.94 1.94
C ASP A 143 -6.85 16.47 1.71
N VAL A 144 -7.36 15.87 0.63
CA VAL A 144 -7.12 14.46 0.28
C VAL A 144 -6.35 14.35 -1.03
N ILE A 145 -5.48 13.34 -1.12
CA ILE A 145 -4.65 13.06 -2.29
C ILE A 145 -4.75 11.57 -2.62
N LEU A 146 -4.90 11.26 -3.90
CA LEU A 146 -4.70 9.94 -4.48
C LEU A 146 -3.47 10.01 -5.40
N ALA A 147 -2.45 9.19 -5.17
CA ALA A 147 -1.27 9.11 -6.02
C ALA A 147 -0.99 7.69 -6.49
N GLY A 148 -0.46 7.57 -7.70
CA GLY A 148 0.04 6.33 -8.28
C GLY A 148 1.41 6.53 -8.92
N GLN A 149 2.28 5.54 -8.78
CA GLN A 149 3.56 5.47 -9.49
C GLN A 149 3.65 4.17 -10.30
N PHE A 150 4.26 4.27 -11.46
CA PHE A 150 4.37 3.22 -12.46
C PHE A 150 5.84 2.97 -12.80
N ASN A 151 6.17 1.71 -13.06
CA ASN A 151 7.44 1.32 -13.64
C ASN A 151 7.42 1.69 -15.13
N GLN A 152 8.38 2.48 -15.59
CA GLN A 152 8.41 2.92 -17.00
C GLN A 152 8.69 1.78 -18.00
N ASN A 153 9.38 0.71 -17.58
CA ASN A 153 9.75 -0.39 -18.47
C ASN A 153 8.61 -1.38 -18.64
N THR A 154 7.89 -1.69 -17.57
CA THR A 154 6.81 -2.70 -17.59
C THR A 154 5.41 -2.08 -17.69
N GLY A 155 5.27 -0.77 -17.44
CA GLY A 155 3.97 -0.11 -17.32
C GLY A 155 3.18 -0.48 -16.05
N GLY A 156 3.68 -1.43 -15.26
CA GLY A 156 3.03 -1.90 -14.03
C GLY A 156 3.03 -0.85 -12.92
N LEU A 157 1.97 -0.84 -12.13
CA LEU A 157 1.83 0.02 -10.95
C LEU A 157 2.83 -0.47 -9.86
N THR A 158 3.71 0.41 -9.40
CA THR A 158 4.69 0.10 -8.34
C THR A 158 4.17 0.51 -6.98
N TYR A 159 3.36 1.56 -6.93
CA TYR A 159 2.91 2.16 -5.69
C TYR A 159 1.59 2.90 -5.90
N ILE A 160 0.67 2.76 -4.94
CA ILE A 160 -0.54 3.58 -4.85
C ILE A 160 -0.68 4.09 -3.42
N ASN A 161 -1.09 5.35 -3.26
CA ASN A 161 -1.50 5.85 -1.96
C ASN A 161 -2.72 6.75 -2.01
N PHE A 162 -3.44 6.74 -0.90
CA PHE A 162 -4.48 7.68 -0.56
C PHE A 162 -4.13 8.31 0.77
N THR A 163 -3.96 9.62 0.82
CA THR A 163 -3.62 10.33 2.07
C THR A 163 -4.52 11.51 2.27
N GLY A 164 -4.70 11.93 3.51
CA GLY A 164 -5.42 13.16 3.77
C GLY A 164 -5.21 13.69 5.17
N ASP A 165 -5.19 15.01 5.26
CA ASP A 165 -5.27 15.73 6.52
C ASP A 165 -6.69 16.26 6.70
N PHE A 166 -7.16 16.32 7.94
CA PHE A 166 -8.49 16.82 8.26
C PHE A 166 -8.49 17.71 9.50
N TRP A 167 -9.48 18.59 9.55
CA TRP A 167 -9.70 19.56 10.62
C TRP A 167 -11.19 19.67 10.94
N VAL A 168 -11.50 19.78 12.22
CA VAL A 168 -12.85 19.94 12.76
C VAL A 168 -12.88 21.16 13.68
N GLY A 169 -13.92 21.99 13.56
CA GLY A 169 -14.07 23.21 14.33
C GLY A 169 -13.16 24.36 13.88
N ALA A 170 -12.74 24.37 12.62
CA ALA A 170 -11.84 25.39 12.07
C ALA A 170 -12.12 25.67 10.59
N GLU A 171 -12.06 26.94 10.19
CA GLU A 171 -12.08 27.34 8.78
C GLU A 171 -10.86 26.80 8.01
N MET A 172 -10.92 26.80 6.68
CA MET A 172 -9.91 26.18 5.81
C MET A 172 -8.57 26.94 5.76
N ASN A 173 -8.50 28.15 6.31
CA ASN A 173 -7.27 28.93 6.31
C ASN A 173 -6.23 28.36 7.30
N PRO A 174 -4.92 28.48 7.02
CA PRO A 174 -3.88 27.86 7.85
C PRO A 174 -3.90 28.29 9.33
N THR A 175 -4.22 29.56 9.60
CA THR A 175 -4.28 30.09 10.97
C THR A 175 -5.40 29.42 11.76
N ALA A 176 -6.60 29.30 11.18
CA ALA A 176 -7.74 28.63 11.81
C ALA A 176 -7.48 27.13 12.00
N ARG A 177 -6.95 26.44 10.98
CA ARG A 177 -6.58 25.01 11.04
C ARG A 177 -5.60 24.69 12.18
N SER A 178 -4.67 25.62 12.49
CA SER A 178 -3.74 25.46 13.63
C SER A 178 -4.42 25.47 15.00
N GLN A 179 -5.66 25.97 15.08
CA GLN A 179 -6.47 26.05 16.29
C GLN A 179 -7.68 25.10 16.25
N ALA A 180 -7.69 24.13 15.33
CA ALA A 180 -8.80 23.19 15.20
C ALA A 180 -9.02 22.38 16.49
N LEU A 181 -10.29 22.11 16.80
CA LEU A 181 -10.68 21.30 17.97
C LEU A 181 -10.22 19.86 17.82
N LEU A 182 -10.30 19.33 16.60
CA LEU A 182 -9.67 18.07 16.22
C LEU A 182 -8.92 18.29 14.92
N ASN A 183 -7.74 17.70 14.82
CA ASN A 183 -7.00 17.61 13.57
C ASN A 183 -6.35 16.23 13.47
N GLY A 184 -6.03 15.80 12.27
CA GLY A 184 -5.36 14.53 12.09
C GLY A 184 -5.03 14.23 10.65
N SER A 185 -4.37 13.10 10.47
CA SER A 185 -4.01 12.57 9.17
C SER A 185 -4.44 11.12 9.04
N LEU A 186 -4.69 10.70 7.81
CA LEU A 186 -4.87 9.32 7.43
C LEU A 186 -4.00 9.01 6.21
N GLY A 187 -3.60 7.75 6.10
CA GLY A 187 -2.91 7.24 4.92
C GLY A 187 -3.27 5.78 4.67
N ALA A 188 -3.46 5.43 3.40
CA ALA A 188 -3.54 4.06 2.91
C ALA A 188 -2.53 3.93 1.77
N THR A 189 -1.62 2.99 1.88
CA THR A 189 -0.54 2.79 0.90
C THR A 189 -0.44 1.32 0.53
N TYR A 190 -0.13 1.05 -0.73
CA TYR A 190 0.23 -0.29 -1.19
C TYR A 190 1.46 -0.23 -2.08
N ASN A 191 2.50 -0.96 -1.68
CA ASN A 191 3.71 -1.17 -2.47
C ASN A 191 3.62 -2.54 -3.15
N PHE A 192 3.46 -2.55 -4.48
CA PHE A 192 3.25 -3.77 -5.25
C PHE A 192 4.49 -4.68 -5.25
N PRO A 193 5.71 -4.17 -5.52
CA PRO A 193 6.92 -5.00 -5.47
C PRO A 193 7.17 -5.68 -4.12
N ASN A 194 6.86 -5.02 -3.00
CA ASN A 194 7.05 -5.56 -1.66
C ASN A 194 5.81 -6.27 -1.10
N LYS A 195 4.68 -6.22 -1.81
CA LYS A 195 3.37 -6.71 -1.34
C LYS A 195 3.00 -6.21 0.05
N HIS A 196 3.27 -4.92 0.29
CA HIS A 196 3.10 -4.30 1.59
C HIS A 196 1.94 -3.31 1.55
N PHE A 197 0.90 -3.62 2.33
CA PHE A 197 -0.20 -2.71 2.61
C PHE A 197 0.02 -2.06 3.97
N ASN A 198 -0.13 -0.74 4.02
CA ASN A 198 -0.14 -0.01 5.28
C ASN A 198 -1.27 1.02 5.28
N PHE A 199 -2.11 0.96 6.30
CA PHE A 199 -3.10 1.96 6.63
C PHE A 199 -2.78 2.54 8.00
N PHE A 200 -2.83 3.86 8.14
CA PHE A 200 -2.65 4.52 9.42
C PHE A 200 -3.58 5.73 9.58
N THR A 201 -3.89 6.06 10.83
CA THR A 201 -4.50 7.34 11.21
C THR A 201 -3.78 7.92 12.42
N SER A 202 -3.67 9.24 12.48
CA SER A 202 -3.10 9.99 13.59
C SER A 202 -4.03 11.14 13.95
N ILE A 203 -4.63 11.12 15.14
CA ILE A 203 -5.67 12.07 15.54
C ILE A 203 -5.24 12.84 16.78
N ASN A 204 -5.31 14.17 16.71
CA ASN A 204 -5.13 15.07 17.83
C ASN A 204 -6.48 15.67 18.25
N VAL A 205 -6.73 15.67 19.56
CA VAL A 205 -7.85 16.39 20.17
C VAL A 205 -7.31 17.55 20.98
N ASN A 206 -7.81 18.75 20.68
CA ASN A 206 -7.51 20.00 21.36
C ASN A 206 -8.81 20.75 21.67
N ALA A 207 -9.65 20.14 22.52
CA ALA A 207 -10.98 20.65 22.84
C ALA A 207 -11.17 20.71 24.37
N PRO A 208 -10.60 21.73 25.06
CA PRO A 208 -10.68 21.85 26.51
C PRO A 208 -12.11 21.63 27.04
N PRO A 209 -12.28 20.83 28.12
CA PRO A 209 -11.23 20.29 28.99
C PRO A 209 -10.57 18.99 28.49
N VAL A 210 -10.94 18.49 27.30
CA VAL A 210 -10.45 17.22 26.75
C VAL A 210 -9.30 17.46 25.78
N SER A 211 -8.22 16.70 25.91
CA SER A 211 -7.12 16.71 24.95
C SER A 211 -6.41 15.38 24.85
N THR A 212 -5.61 15.20 23.81
CA THR A 212 -4.72 14.04 23.65
C THR A 212 -3.27 14.49 23.90
N PRO A 213 -2.56 13.95 24.91
CA PRO A 213 -1.16 14.30 25.17
C PRO A 213 -0.21 13.97 24.00
N ASN A 214 -0.51 12.89 23.29
CA ASN A 214 0.11 12.46 22.04
C ASN A 214 -1.01 12.12 21.05
N ASN A 215 -0.72 12.11 19.75
CA ASN A 215 -1.75 11.75 18.77
C ASN A 215 -2.22 10.29 18.96
N VAL A 216 -3.53 10.09 18.82
CA VAL A 216 -4.19 8.78 18.86
C VAL A 216 -3.93 8.07 17.53
N GLY A 217 -3.27 6.91 17.61
CA GLY A 217 -2.86 6.11 16.47
C GLY A 217 -3.76 4.90 16.22
N PHE A 218 -4.07 4.63 14.96
CA PHE A 218 -4.60 3.35 14.50
C PHE A 218 -3.81 2.92 13.27
N VAL A 219 -3.41 1.65 13.20
CA VAL A 219 -2.60 1.10 12.12
C VAL A 219 -3.13 -0.27 11.72
N VAL A 220 -3.23 -0.51 10.41
CA VAL A 220 -3.33 -1.85 9.82
C VAL A 220 -2.12 -2.02 8.93
N ASP A 221 -1.34 -3.07 9.17
CA ASP A 221 -0.15 -3.38 8.38
C ASP A 221 -0.23 -4.83 7.92
N VAL A 222 0.02 -5.05 6.63
CA VAL A 222 0.07 -6.38 6.02
C VAL A 222 1.28 -6.44 5.10
N ASN A 223 2.33 -7.12 5.55
CA ASN A 223 3.48 -7.50 4.76
C ASN A 223 3.27 -8.90 4.20
N GLY A 224 2.81 -8.94 2.94
CA GLY A 224 2.51 -10.19 2.25
C GLY A 224 3.74 -11.07 2.03
N LYS A 225 4.95 -10.49 1.87
CA LYS A 225 6.18 -11.25 1.61
C LYS A 225 6.66 -12.03 2.83
N ASP A 226 6.65 -11.38 3.98
CA ASP A 226 7.10 -11.99 5.24
C ASP A 226 5.96 -12.73 5.96
N ASN A 227 4.75 -12.71 5.40
CA ASN A 227 3.52 -13.21 6.03
C ASN A 227 3.33 -12.60 7.43
N GLU A 228 3.58 -11.30 7.56
CA GLU A 228 3.41 -10.55 8.81
C GLU A 228 2.26 -9.57 8.66
N TRP A 229 1.38 -9.51 9.65
CA TRP A 229 0.30 -8.54 9.69
C TRP A 229 -0.12 -8.22 11.12
N PHE A 230 -0.63 -7.01 11.31
CA PHE A 230 -1.25 -6.58 12.55
C PHE A 230 -2.30 -5.48 12.33
N VAL A 231 -3.20 -5.40 13.29
CA VAL A 231 -4.07 -4.24 13.52
C VAL A 231 -3.78 -3.73 14.92
N LYS A 232 -3.50 -2.44 15.06
CA LYS A 232 -3.14 -1.79 16.33
C LYS A 232 -3.91 -0.48 16.49
N PHE A 233 -4.71 -0.37 17.54
CA PHE A 233 -5.16 0.89 18.11
C PHE A 233 -4.29 1.14 19.35
N GLY A 234 -3.14 1.79 19.17
CA GLY A 234 -2.07 1.81 20.18
C GLY A 234 -1.47 0.43 20.45
N ASP A 235 -0.48 0.37 21.36
CA ASP A 235 0.11 -0.88 21.84
C ASP A 235 0.41 -0.82 23.36
N ALA A 236 0.94 -1.91 23.91
CA ALA A 236 1.18 -2.01 25.35
C ALA A 236 2.27 -1.05 25.88
N GLN A 237 3.21 -0.62 25.03
CA GLN A 237 4.28 0.31 25.39
C GLN A 237 3.88 1.77 25.09
N ALA A 238 3.09 1.97 24.04
CA ALA A 238 2.57 3.25 23.57
C ALA A 238 1.04 3.19 23.41
N PRO A 239 0.27 3.13 24.51
CA PRO A 239 -1.18 3.14 24.44
C PRO A 239 -1.69 4.51 23.99
N ASN A 240 -2.87 4.53 23.37
CA ASN A 240 -3.56 5.78 23.03
C ASN A 240 -4.07 6.46 24.30
N GLN A 241 -3.83 7.76 24.42
CA GLN A 241 -4.13 8.54 25.62
C GLN A 241 -5.14 9.65 25.36
N VAL A 242 -6.15 9.73 26.23
CA VAL A 242 -7.07 10.86 26.32
C VAL A 242 -6.99 11.44 27.72
N MET A 243 -6.86 12.76 27.81
CA MET A 243 -6.75 13.50 29.05
C MET A 243 -7.95 14.43 29.22
N VAL A 244 -8.46 14.51 30.46
CA VAL A 244 -9.42 15.52 30.90
C VAL A 244 -8.75 16.35 31.99
N SER A 245 -8.71 17.67 31.80
CA SER A 245 -8.09 18.60 32.75
C SER A 245 -9.08 19.70 33.17
N VAL A 246 -9.40 19.76 34.47
CA VAL A 246 -10.31 20.75 35.07
C VAL A 246 -9.76 21.21 36.41
N GLU A 247 -9.43 22.49 36.56
CA GLU A 247 -9.05 23.15 37.84
C GLU A 247 -8.32 22.26 38.88
N GLY A 248 -7.07 21.89 38.60
CA GLY A 248 -6.23 21.08 39.49
C GLY A 248 -6.47 19.57 39.40
N ILE A 249 -7.51 19.13 38.69
CA ILE A 249 -7.78 17.73 38.33
C ILE A 249 -7.14 17.42 36.97
N SER A 250 -6.44 16.29 36.89
CA SER A 250 -5.98 15.64 35.67
C SER A 250 -6.41 14.17 35.71
N ALA A 251 -7.25 13.77 34.76
CA ALA A 251 -7.63 12.38 34.54
C ALA A 251 -7.10 11.92 33.16
N ILE A 252 -6.40 10.79 33.12
CA ILE A 252 -5.85 10.20 31.90
C ILE A 252 -6.44 8.82 31.74
N LEU A 253 -6.99 8.56 30.56
CA LEU A 253 -7.38 7.23 30.08
C LEU A 253 -6.33 6.77 29.07
N ASP A 254 -5.72 5.63 29.33
CA ASP A 254 -4.88 4.90 28.39
C ASP A 254 -5.69 3.73 27.81
N SER A 255 -5.57 3.46 26.52
CA SER A 255 -6.17 2.27 25.95
C SER A 255 -5.39 1.75 24.75
N TYR A 256 -5.38 0.43 24.59
CA TYR A 256 -4.96 -0.18 23.34
C TYR A 256 -5.72 -1.46 23.02
N VAL A 257 -5.77 -1.80 21.73
CA VAL A 257 -6.20 -3.10 21.21
C VAL A 257 -5.28 -3.45 20.06
N MET A 258 -4.73 -4.66 20.06
CA MET A 258 -3.91 -5.18 18.97
C MET A 258 -4.18 -6.66 18.71
N PHE A 259 -4.12 -7.04 17.44
CA PHE A 259 -4.25 -8.43 16.99
C PHE A 259 -3.51 -8.64 15.68
N GLY A 260 -3.20 -9.89 15.36
CA GLY A 260 -2.37 -10.27 14.21
C GLY A 260 -1.26 -11.21 14.62
N ASN A 261 -0.40 -11.57 13.66
CA ASN A 261 0.72 -12.48 13.89
C ASN A 261 2.04 -11.76 14.21
N SER A 262 2.09 -10.43 14.03
CA SER A 262 3.24 -9.57 14.37
C SER A 262 2.85 -8.49 15.40
N ILE A 263 2.67 -8.93 16.65
CA ILE A 263 2.33 -8.07 17.80
C ILE A 263 3.28 -8.32 18.98
N GLU A 264 3.44 -7.35 19.87
CA GLU A 264 4.26 -7.50 21.08
C GLU A 264 3.40 -7.88 22.28
N PRO A 265 3.81 -8.81 23.15
CA PRO A 265 3.05 -9.10 24.36
C PRO A 265 3.15 -7.98 25.39
N PRO A 266 2.07 -7.70 26.15
CA PRO A 266 2.14 -6.78 27.29
C PRO A 266 3.13 -7.33 28.32
N SER A 267 4.19 -6.58 28.62
CA SER A 267 5.34 -7.06 29.41
C SER A 267 5.45 -6.48 30.83
N GLY A 268 4.42 -5.80 31.31
CA GLY A 268 4.39 -5.20 32.64
C GLY A 268 3.46 -3.99 32.70
N PHE A 269 3.47 -3.31 33.85
CA PHE A 269 2.70 -2.07 34.01
C PHE A 269 3.46 -0.92 33.35
N SER A 270 2.72 0.03 32.80
CA SER A 270 3.25 1.26 32.23
C SER A 270 4.14 2.00 33.23
N SER A 271 5.13 2.71 32.71
CA SER A 271 6.02 3.56 33.54
C SER A 271 5.23 4.61 34.35
N PRO A 272 4.22 5.31 33.79
CA PRO A 272 3.37 6.21 34.57
C PRO A 272 2.62 5.52 35.71
N PHE A 273 2.05 4.33 35.50
CA PHE A 273 1.39 3.58 36.58
C PHE A 273 2.38 3.16 37.66
N SER A 274 3.49 2.55 37.27
CA SER A 274 4.51 2.05 38.21
C SER A 274 5.08 3.17 39.09
N THR A 275 5.29 4.36 38.51
CA THR A 275 5.76 5.55 39.24
C THR A 275 4.77 6.00 40.30
N GLN A 276 3.48 6.05 39.96
CA GLN A 276 2.44 6.49 40.90
C GLN A 276 2.12 5.43 41.96
N TYR A 277 2.16 4.14 41.59
CA TYR A 277 2.08 3.03 42.53
C TYR A 277 3.24 3.10 43.57
N LEU A 278 4.46 3.37 43.11
CA LEU A 278 5.61 3.58 43.99
C LEU A 278 5.42 4.80 44.91
N PHE A 279 4.90 5.90 44.37
CA PHE A 279 4.59 7.07 45.18
C PHE A 279 3.58 6.74 46.29
N ALA A 280 2.50 6.03 45.96
CA ALA A 280 1.43 5.65 46.87
C ALA A 280 1.91 4.69 47.97
N THR A 281 2.61 3.61 47.59
CA THR A 281 2.88 2.46 48.47
C THR A 281 4.31 2.40 49.00
N LYS A 282 5.23 3.19 48.43
CA LYS A 282 6.69 3.09 48.65
C LYS A 282 7.29 1.73 48.27
N SER A 283 6.59 0.97 47.42
CA SER A 283 7.02 -0.31 46.86
C SER A 283 6.72 -0.35 45.36
N LEU A 284 7.47 -1.12 44.58
CA LEU A 284 7.16 -1.34 43.16
C LEU A 284 6.19 -2.53 43.01
N PRO A 285 5.29 -2.50 42.01
CA PRO A 285 4.53 -3.69 41.66
C PRO A 285 5.49 -4.75 41.09
N ASN A 286 5.51 -5.94 41.70
CA ASN A 286 6.35 -7.04 41.25
C ASN A 286 5.64 -7.81 40.12
N HIS A 287 6.31 -8.03 38.99
CA HIS A 287 5.73 -8.70 37.83
C HIS A 287 6.65 -9.79 37.24
N ASN A 288 7.62 -10.27 38.02
CA ASN A 288 8.75 -11.11 37.57
C ASN A 288 8.41 -12.55 37.09
N ASN A 289 7.16 -12.87 36.73
CA ASN A 289 6.73 -14.22 36.34
C ASN A 289 5.82 -14.25 35.09
N LEU A 290 5.86 -13.22 34.25
CA LEU A 290 5.09 -13.21 33.00
C LEU A 290 5.79 -14.08 31.97
N GLY A 291 5.15 -15.19 31.56
CA GLY A 291 5.45 -15.76 30.25
C GLY A 291 5.07 -14.74 29.17
N ASN A 292 5.55 -14.91 27.94
CA ASN A 292 5.31 -14.01 26.78
C ASN A 292 3.83 -13.84 26.38
N GLY A 293 2.87 -14.14 27.24
CA GLY A 293 1.45 -14.21 26.92
C GLY A 293 1.13 -15.27 25.86
N GLY A 294 2.11 -16.08 25.43
CA GLY A 294 2.06 -16.99 24.28
C GLY A 294 2.33 -16.34 22.91
N ILE A 295 2.68 -15.05 22.84
CA ILE A 295 2.97 -14.38 21.57
C ILE A 295 4.33 -14.85 21.02
N GLY A 296 4.37 -15.19 19.73
CA GLY A 296 5.48 -15.87 19.06
C GLY A 296 4.95 -16.97 18.13
N SER A 297 5.51 -18.18 18.20
CA SER A 297 5.09 -19.31 17.34
C SER A 297 3.61 -19.72 17.46
N HIS A 298 2.89 -19.25 18.50
CA HIS A 298 1.47 -19.56 18.74
C HIS A 298 0.52 -18.55 18.12
N THR A 299 1.05 -17.44 17.60
CA THR A 299 0.29 -16.41 16.89
C THR A 299 0.64 -16.38 15.42
N ASN A 300 1.39 -17.34 14.87
CA ASN A 300 1.84 -17.35 13.46
C ASN A 300 0.66 -17.23 12.45
N THR A 301 -0.52 -17.73 12.82
CA THR A 301 -1.78 -17.61 12.05
C THR A 301 -2.62 -16.38 12.42
N GLY A 302 -2.18 -15.59 13.40
CA GLY A 302 -2.90 -14.44 13.96
C GLY A 302 -3.93 -14.79 15.02
N SER A 303 -3.87 -15.99 15.62
CA SER A 303 -4.80 -16.48 16.62
C SER A 303 -4.63 -15.79 17.98
N GLY A 304 -5.24 -14.61 18.12
CA GLY A 304 -5.43 -13.94 19.39
C GLY A 304 -5.43 -12.42 19.31
N PHE A 305 -5.70 -11.79 20.45
CA PHE A 305 -5.65 -10.34 20.60
C PHE A 305 -5.13 -9.95 21.98
N ALA A 306 -4.55 -8.75 22.07
CA ALA A 306 -4.16 -8.12 23.32
C ALA A 306 -4.84 -6.76 23.44
N THR A 307 -5.29 -6.42 24.64
CA THR A 307 -5.92 -5.14 24.94
C THR A 307 -5.48 -4.66 26.31
N GLY A 308 -5.48 -3.36 26.51
CA GLY A 308 -5.31 -2.79 27.84
C GLY A 308 -6.07 -1.51 28.01
N ILE A 309 -6.39 -1.22 29.26
CA ILE A 309 -7.05 0.01 29.70
C ILE A 309 -6.41 0.48 31.00
N GLY A 310 -6.01 1.74 31.03
CA GLY A 310 -5.44 2.43 32.18
C GLY A 310 -6.28 3.65 32.52
N PHE A 311 -6.50 3.89 33.80
CA PHE A 311 -7.10 5.14 34.28
C PHE A 311 -6.22 5.70 35.39
N ARG A 312 -5.82 6.96 35.26
CA ARG A 312 -5.06 7.68 36.29
C ARG A 312 -5.76 8.99 36.58
N PHE A 313 -6.03 9.23 37.85
CA PHE A 313 -6.59 10.46 38.39
C PHE A 313 -5.57 11.10 39.32
N ASN A 314 -5.34 12.40 39.14
CA ASN A 314 -4.57 13.21 40.06
C ASN A 314 -5.30 14.53 40.30
N TYR A 315 -5.43 14.90 41.56
CA TYR A 315 -5.80 16.24 41.99
C TYR A 315 -4.64 16.82 42.77
N ASN A 316 -4.14 17.97 42.37
CA ASN A 316 -3.07 18.68 43.09
C ASN A 316 -3.43 20.16 43.21
N ASP A 317 -3.33 20.69 44.42
CA ASP A 317 -3.55 22.11 44.69
C ASP A 317 -2.62 22.58 45.81
N LYS A 318 -2.48 23.90 45.92
CA LYS A 318 -1.64 24.54 46.93
C LYS A 318 -2.34 25.75 47.54
N ARG A 319 -2.16 25.92 48.84
CA ARG A 319 -2.58 27.12 49.57
C ARG A 319 -1.34 27.87 50.03
N HIS A 320 -1.30 29.16 49.74
CA HIS A 320 -0.28 30.03 50.30
C HIS A 320 -0.47 30.10 51.81
N LEU A 321 0.62 29.90 52.56
CA LEU A 321 0.62 30.07 54.00
C LEU A 321 1.10 31.49 54.31
N LYS A 322 2.40 31.66 54.53
CA LYS A 322 3.02 32.96 54.82
C LYS A 322 4.43 33.01 54.24
N GLY A 323 4.83 34.16 53.70
CA GLY A 323 6.16 34.34 53.14
C GLY A 323 6.42 33.38 51.99
N ASN A 324 7.48 32.56 52.07
CA ASN A 324 7.84 31.62 51.01
C ASN A 324 7.30 30.21 51.23
N TYR A 325 6.31 30.03 52.12
CA TYR A 325 5.76 28.74 52.51
C TYR A 325 4.39 28.50 51.88
N TYR A 326 4.20 27.28 51.35
CA TYR A 326 2.98 26.81 50.73
C TYR A 326 2.59 25.45 51.31
N LEU A 327 1.31 25.26 51.60
CA LEU A 327 0.73 23.95 51.86
C LEU A 327 0.37 23.35 50.50
N TRP A 328 0.99 22.23 50.15
CA TRP A 328 0.64 21.41 48.99
C TRP A 328 -0.17 20.22 49.46
N TYR A 329 -1.22 19.89 48.74
CA TYR A 329 -1.97 18.65 48.96
C TYR A 329 -2.34 18.02 47.63
N GLY A 330 -2.34 16.69 47.63
CA GLY A 330 -2.61 15.89 46.46
C GLY A 330 -3.43 14.65 46.80
N LEU A 331 -4.34 14.32 45.89
CA LEU A 331 -5.06 13.05 45.87
C LEU A 331 -4.71 12.38 44.54
N GLY A 332 -4.45 11.09 44.56
CA GLY A 332 -4.24 10.35 43.32
C GLY A 332 -4.78 8.94 43.43
N ALA A 333 -5.28 8.43 42.32
CA ALA A 333 -5.71 7.05 42.20
C ALA A 333 -5.45 6.58 40.78
N GLY A 334 -5.25 5.28 40.60
CA GLY A 334 -5.14 4.73 39.27
C GLY A 334 -5.40 3.24 39.24
N THR A 335 -5.79 2.77 38.07
CA THR A 335 -5.92 1.35 37.74
C THR A 335 -5.32 1.10 36.36
N GLU A 336 -4.78 -0.09 36.15
CA GLU A 336 -4.27 -0.50 34.84
C GLU A 336 -4.52 -1.98 34.65
N LEU A 337 -5.10 -2.32 33.50
CA LEU A 337 -5.44 -3.67 33.09
C LEU A 337 -4.78 -3.94 31.75
N HIS A 338 -4.04 -5.04 31.66
CA HIS A 338 -3.62 -5.63 30.39
C HIS A 338 -4.18 -7.04 30.29
N LEU A 339 -4.74 -7.40 29.15
CA LEU A 339 -5.28 -8.71 28.84
C LEU A 339 -4.74 -9.17 27.47
N ALA A 340 -4.35 -10.42 27.39
CA ALA A 340 -4.05 -11.14 26.17
C ALA A 340 -4.93 -12.39 26.12
N PHE A 341 -5.62 -12.59 25.01
CA PHE A 341 -6.46 -13.75 24.76
C PHE A 341 -5.88 -14.49 23.57
N LEU A 342 -5.31 -15.66 23.81
CA LEU A 342 -4.64 -16.46 22.79
C LEU A 342 -5.27 -17.85 22.69
N GLU A 343 -5.19 -18.40 21.49
CA GLU A 343 -5.50 -19.79 21.24
C GLU A 343 -4.26 -20.66 21.52
N TYR A 344 -4.43 -21.62 22.42
CA TYR A 344 -3.45 -22.64 22.75
C TYR A 344 -4.01 -23.99 22.31
N MET A 345 -3.14 -24.86 21.84
CA MET A 345 -3.50 -26.22 21.47
C MET A 345 -2.69 -27.21 22.32
N GLY A 346 -3.27 -28.37 22.64
CA GLY A 346 -2.62 -29.39 23.49
C GLY A 346 -3.08 -29.41 24.94
N ALA A 347 -2.21 -29.93 25.83
CA ALA A 347 -2.55 -30.25 27.22
C ALA A 347 -1.46 -29.80 28.20
N CYS A 348 -1.83 -29.12 29.27
CA CYS A 348 -0.89 -28.60 30.27
C CYS A 348 -1.16 -29.17 31.64
N GLY A 349 -0.21 -29.85 32.29
CA GLY A 349 -0.39 -30.35 33.65
C GLY A 349 -1.64 -31.22 33.87
N GLY A 350 -2.08 -31.96 32.84
CA GLY A 350 -3.31 -32.77 32.86
C GLY A 350 -4.58 -32.04 32.40
N PHE A 351 -4.51 -30.74 32.11
CA PHE A 351 -5.62 -29.96 31.56
C PHE A 351 -5.63 -30.01 30.03
N SER A 352 -6.61 -30.70 29.45
CA SER A 352 -6.83 -30.79 27.99
C SER A 352 -8.33 -30.70 27.67
N PRO A 353 -8.78 -29.77 26.81
CA PRO A 353 -8.01 -28.69 26.21
C PRO A 353 -7.60 -27.61 27.23
N ILE A 354 -6.56 -26.83 26.90
CA ILE A 354 -6.21 -25.61 27.65
C ILE A 354 -7.32 -24.56 27.46
N GLY A 355 -7.66 -23.83 28.51
CA GLY A 355 -8.64 -22.75 28.43
C GLY A 355 -10.06 -23.21 28.06
N ILE A 356 -10.80 -22.38 27.32
CA ILE A 356 -12.12 -22.70 26.75
C ILE A 356 -11.90 -23.10 25.29
N ASN A 357 -11.93 -24.40 24.98
CA ASN A 357 -11.67 -24.92 23.63
C ASN A 357 -10.35 -24.41 23.02
N GLY A 358 -9.26 -24.41 23.81
CA GLY A 358 -7.95 -23.89 23.39
C GLY A 358 -7.72 -22.43 23.78
N TRP A 359 -8.77 -21.62 23.93
CA TRP A 359 -8.64 -20.19 24.21
C TRP A 359 -8.38 -19.88 25.67
N ARG A 360 -7.30 -19.14 25.96
CA ARG A 360 -6.91 -18.78 27.32
C ARG A 360 -6.60 -17.29 27.44
N ALA A 361 -7.13 -16.69 28.50
CA ALA A 361 -6.80 -15.32 28.90
C ALA A 361 -5.57 -15.31 29.80
N SER A 362 -4.67 -14.36 29.61
CA SER A 362 -3.63 -14.00 30.56
C SER A 362 -3.52 -12.49 30.66
N GLY A 363 -3.05 -11.97 31.80
CA GLY A 363 -2.99 -10.54 31.97
C GLY A 363 -2.66 -10.11 33.38
N MET A 364 -2.83 -8.82 33.59
CA MET A 364 -2.44 -8.14 34.81
C MET A 364 -3.40 -6.99 35.12
N LEU A 365 -3.73 -6.85 36.40
CA LEU A 365 -4.56 -5.79 36.94
C LEU A 365 -3.82 -5.15 38.11
N GLY A 366 -3.65 -3.85 38.09
CA GLY A 366 -3.05 -3.07 39.17
C GLY A 366 -3.94 -1.91 39.55
N PHE A 367 -3.93 -1.54 40.82
CA PHE A 367 -4.57 -0.33 41.31
C PHE A 367 -3.78 0.31 42.44
N TYR A 368 -3.90 1.62 42.59
CA TYR A 368 -3.36 2.37 43.72
C TYR A 368 -4.26 3.55 44.07
N GLY A 369 -4.11 4.05 45.29
CA GLY A 369 -4.70 5.29 45.77
C GLY A 369 -3.84 5.94 46.84
N PHE A 370 -3.79 7.26 46.87
CA PHE A 370 -3.08 8.02 47.88
C PHE A 370 -3.72 9.38 48.20
N ALA A 371 -3.44 9.86 49.40
CA ALA A 371 -3.61 11.24 49.83
C ALA A 371 -2.31 11.72 50.49
N ALA A 372 -1.80 12.87 50.06
CA ALA A 372 -0.56 13.44 50.55
C ALA A 372 -0.70 14.93 50.85
N ALA A 373 -0.03 15.40 51.89
CA ALA A 373 0.06 16.81 52.27
C ALA A 373 1.48 17.16 52.71
N GLU A 374 2.00 18.26 52.19
CA GLU A 374 3.38 18.72 52.40
C GLU A 374 3.43 20.24 52.61
N VAL A 375 4.33 20.70 53.46
CA VAL A 375 4.73 22.12 53.47
C VAL A 375 5.97 22.26 52.60
N ARG A 376 5.92 23.15 51.61
CA ARG A 376 7.07 23.47 50.76
C ARG A 376 7.48 24.92 50.96
N ARG A 377 8.77 25.14 51.22
CA ARG A 377 9.40 26.46 51.10
C ARG A 377 9.95 26.59 49.69
N ARG A 378 9.47 27.60 48.95
CA ARG A 378 9.90 27.93 47.59
C ARG A 378 10.39 29.38 47.51
N GLY A 379 11.64 29.55 47.11
CA GLY A 379 12.27 30.86 46.91
C GLY A 379 12.74 31.56 48.21
N GLY A 380 13.39 32.71 48.03
CA GLY A 380 14.00 33.51 49.11
C GLY A 380 15.49 33.25 49.31
N LYS A 381 16.02 33.70 50.46
CA LYS A 381 17.46 33.58 50.80
C LYS A 381 17.89 32.16 51.23
N LEU A 382 16.93 31.30 51.55
CA LEU A 382 17.20 29.94 52.03
C LEU A 382 16.87 28.93 50.92
N LYS A 383 17.64 27.83 50.86
CA LYS A 383 17.39 26.74 49.91
C LYS A 383 15.96 26.21 50.06
N ASP A 384 15.36 25.82 48.94
CA ASP A 384 14.06 25.17 48.93
C ASP A 384 14.07 23.93 49.84
N LYS A 385 12.98 23.71 50.56
CA LYS A 385 12.85 22.60 51.51
C LYS A 385 11.40 22.12 51.60
N GLU A 386 11.24 20.82 51.79
CA GLU A 386 9.95 20.15 51.82
C GLU A 386 9.80 19.36 53.13
N TRP A 387 8.60 19.42 53.71
CA TRP A 387 8.25 18.72 54.94
C TRP A 387 6.92 17.98 54.75
N THR A 388 6.97 16.66 54.76
CA THR A 388 5.78 15.79 54.73
C THR A 388 4.96 15.98 56.01
N LEU A 389 3.69 16.35 55.87
CA LEU A 389 2.73 16.42 56.98
C LEU A 389 1.99 15.09 57.14
N ALA A 390 1.47 14.58 56.03
CA ALA A 390 0.75 13.32 55.96
C ALA A 390 0.93 12.67 54.59
N HIS A 391 1.10 11.36 54.56
CA HIS A 391 1.04 10.51 53.37
C HIS A 391 0.29 9.25 53.76
N VAL A 392 -0.80 8.94 53.07
CA VAL A 392 -1.53 7.68 53.20
C VAL A 392 -1.70 7.14 51.80
N GLY A 393 -1.24 5.92 51.55
CA GLY A 393 -1.45 5.28 50.26
C GLY A 393 -1.48 3.77 50.37
N ALA A 394 -2.21 3.17 49.44
CA ALA A 394 -2.34 1.72 49.31
C ALA A 394 -2.47 1.35 47.83
N GLY A 395 -2.12 0.12 47.51
CA GLY A 395 -2.27 -0.41 46.17
C GLY A 395 -2.21 -1.93 46.17
N GLY A 396 -2.69 -2.51 45.09
CA GLY A 396 -2.60 -3.93 44.84
C GLY A 396 -2.35 -4.20 43.37
N TRP A 397 -1.75 -5.35 43.10
CA TRP A 397 -1.58 -5.85 41.74
C TRP A 397 -1.80 -7.36 41.72
N VAL A 398 -2.28 -7.85 40.59
CA VAL A 398 -2.55 -9.26 40.33
C VAL A 398 -2.17 -9.56 38.90
N ASN A 399 -1.39 -10.61 38.69
CA ASN A 399 -1.10 -11.20 37.40
C ASN A 399 -1.77 -12.57 37.37
N GLY A 400 -2.43 -12.94 36.28
CA GLY A 400 -3.08 -14.23 36.21
C GLY A 400 -3.38 -14.74 34.82
N ALA A 401 -3.72 -16.01 34.76
CA ALA A 401 -4.19 -16.70 33.56
C ALA A 401 -5.44 -17.53 33.90
N PHE A 402 -6.41 -17.56 32.99
CA PHE A 402 -7.74 -18.16 33.17
C PHE A 402 -8.23 -18.81 31.87
N PRO A 403 -9.22 -19.72 31.92
CA PRO A 403 -9.80 -20.34 33.11
C PRO A 403 -9.21 -21.72 33.48
N ASN A 404 -8.60 -22.45 32.53
CA ASN A 404 -8.22 -23.86 32.72
C ASN A 404 -6.76 -24.19 32.28
N PRO A 405 -5.80 -24.41 33.20
CA PRO A 405 -5.89 -24.10 34.63
C PRO A 405 -5.89 -22.60 34.88
N TYR A 406 -6.49 -22.18 35.99
CA TYR A 406 -6.30 -20.82 36.49
C TYR A 406 -4.99 -20.71 37.28
N TYR A 407 -4.36 -19.54 37.21
CA TYR A 407 -3.21 -19.16 38.03
C TYR A 407 -3.28 -17.67 38.32
N LEU A 408 -2.96 -17.29 39.55
CA LEU A 408 -2.96 -15.92 40.04
C LEU A 408 -1.75 -15.72 40.94
N SER A 409 -1.01 -14.62 40.75
CA SER A 409 0.06 -14.14 41.62
C SER A 409 -0.14 -12.66 41.83
N GLY A 410 -0.16 -12.20 43.07
CA GLY A 410 -0.47 -10.81 43.38
C GLY A 410 0.20 -10.31 44.64
N GLY A 411 0.02 -9.02 44.90
CA GLY A 411 0.44 -8.40 46.14
C GLY A 411 -0.39 -7.18 46.50
N ILE A 412 -0.42 -6.87 47.79
CA ILE A 412 -1.05 -5.68 48.36
C ILE A 412 -0.01 -4.96 49.21
N SER A 413 0.11 -3.66 49.00
CA SER A 413 1.07 -2.81 49.68
C SER A 413 0.39 -1.56 50.22
N GLY A 414 0.85 -1.06 51.36
CA GLY A 414 0.37 0.19 51.92
C GLY A 414 1.41 0.91 52.74
N HIS A 415 1.28 2.23 52.80
CA HIS A 415 2.20 3.12 53.51
C HIS A 415 1.44 4.28 54.16
N VAL A 416 1.76 4.55 55.42
CA VAL A 416 1.26 5.68 56.20
C VAL A 416 2.44 6.41 56.83
N GLU A 417 2.53 7.72 56.63
CA GLU A 417 3.46 8.63 57.30
C GLU A 417 2.71 9.87 57.80
N ILE A 418 2.77 10.19 59.10
CA ILE A 418 2.20 11.41 59.68
C ILE A 418 3.26 12.11 60.51
N LEU A 419 3.68 13.31 60.08
CA LEU A 419 4.68 14.18 60.72
C LEU A 419 5.99 13.47 61.10
N LYS A 420 6.30 12.33 60.48
CA LYS A 420 7.38 11.39 60.88
C LYS A 420 7.26 10.83 62.31
N VAL A 421 6.13 11.04 62.96
CA VAL A 421 5.82 10.49 64.28
C VAL A 421 5.19 9.11 64.14
N VAL A 422 4.34 8.94 63.11
CA VAL A 422 3.73 7.66 62.76
C VAL A 422 4.24 7.28 61.38
N THR A 423 4.96 6.16 61.29
CA THR A 423 5.36 5.56 60.02
C THR A 423 5.05 4.06 60.06
N ALA A 424 4.25 3.58 59.12
CA ALA A 424 3.90 2.18 58.98
C ALA A 424 3.84 1.80 57.50
N SER A 425 4.37 0.61 57.17
CA SER A 425 4.27 0.02 55.84
C SER A 425 3.89 -1.45 55.96
N PHE A 426 3.14 -1.97 55.01
CA PHE A 426 2.93 -3.41 54.85
C PHE A 426 3.08 -3.81 53.39
N ASN A 427 3.55 -5.02 53.16
CA ASN A 427 3.64 -5.67 51.85
C ASN A 427 3.26 -7.13 52.03
N TYR A 428 2.23 -7.57 51.33
CA TYR A 428 1.77 -8.96 51.33
C TYR A 428 1.75 -9.46 49.89
N SER A 429 2.27 -10.66 49.65
CA SER A 429 2.17 -11.33 48.35
C SER A 429 1.41 -12.65 48.50
N PHE A 430 0.73 -13.06 47.44
CA PHE A 430 -0.02 -14.31 47.40
C PHE A 430 0.11 -14.97 46.03
N GLN A 431 -0.06 -16.30 46.01
CA GLN A 431 -0.15 -17.10 44.79
C GLN A 431 -1.27 -18.13 44.96
N ALA A 432 -2.01 -18.38 43.89
CA ALA A 432 -3.09 -19.36 43.88
C ALA A 432 -3.22 -20.00 42.48
N GLY A 433 -3.62 -21.27 42.43
CA GLY A 433 -3.82 -22.00 41.19
C GLY A 433 -2.56 -22.72 40.68
N THR A 434 -2.59 -23.15 39.43
CA THR A 434 -1.55 -23.99 38.82
C THR A 434 -0.89 -23.27 37.66
N LEU A 435 0.41 -22.97 37.79
CA LEU A 435 1.19 -22.37 36.72
C LEU A 435 1.32 -23.36 35.56
N CYS A 436 1.13 -22.85 34.34
CA CYS A 436 1.18 -23.65 33.12
C CYS A 436 2.17 -23.03 32.15
N ASN A 437 3.27 -23.72 31.89
CA ASN A 437 4.41 -23.23 31.11
C ASN A 437 4.44 -23.77 29.66
N ASN A 438 3.36 -24.38 29.19
CA ASN A 438 3.36 -25.05 27.88
C ASN A 438 3.69 -24.09 26.73
N GLN A 439 4.65 -24.51 25.92
CA GLN A 439 5.18 -23.83 24.72
C GLN A 439 4.84 -24.59 23.41
N SER A 440 4.03 -25.64 23.49
CA SER A 440 3.75 -26.49 22.32
C SER A 440 2.42 -26.09 21.72
N THR A 441 2.47 -25.60 20.49
CA THR A 441 1.32 -25.39 19.62
C THR A 441 0.91 -26.71 18.98
N GLY A 442 -0.40 -26.90 18.88
CA GLY A 442 -1.02 -27.82 17.93
C GLY A 442 -1.36 -27.02 16.69
N VAL A 443 -1.01 -27.61 15.57
CA VAL A 443 -1.21 -27.06 14.24
C VAL A 443 -2.68 -27.22 13.87
N MET A 444 -3.33 -26.16 13.39
CA MET A 444 -4.61 -26.32 12.70
C MET A 444 -4.29 -26.99 11.37
N THR A 445 -4.64 -28.28 11.23
CA THR A 445 -4.43 -28.99 9.97
C THR A 445 -5.47 -28.52 8.97
N VAL A 446 -5.01 -27.75 7.99
CA VAL A 446 -5.78 -27.32 6.83
C VAL A 446 -5.19 -27.98 5.59
N ASP A 447 -6.00 -28.16 4.55
CA ASP A 447 -5.49 -28.68 3.28
C ASP A 447 -4.51 -27.67 2.69
N GLN A 448 -3.27 -28.11 2.47
CA GLN A 448 -2.23 -27.29 1.85
C GLN A 448 -2.60 -27.01 0.39
N GLY A 449 -2.48 -25.74 -0.02
CA GLY A 449 -2.61 -25.35 -1.43
C GLY A 449 -1.40 -25.76 -2.25
N ASP A 450 -1.53 -25.71 -3.58
CA ASP A 450 -0.44 -26.02 -4.51
C ASP A 450 -0.27 -24.88 -5.52
N ALA A 451 0.44 -23.83 -5.09
CA ALA A 451 0.59 -22.63 -5.90
C ALA A 451 1.32 -22.88 -7.22
N ALA A 452 2.12 -23.95 -7.31
CA ALA A 452 2.82 -24.33 -8.53
C ALA A 452 1.91 -25.05 -9.52
N ALA A 453 1.10 -26.02 -9.05
CA ALA A 453 0.12 -26.71 -9.90
C ALA A 453 -0.91 -25.74 -10.49
N ASP A 454 -1.33 -24.74 -9.73
CA ASP A 454 -2.26 -23.70 -10.20
C ASP A 454 -1.74 -22.91 -11.42
N GLN A 455 -0.43 -22.93 -11.69
CA GLN A 455 0.17 -22.24 -12.85
C GLN A 455 0.32 -23.13 -14.09
N GLU A 456 0.09 -24.45 -13.98
CA GLU A 456 0.40 -25.40 -15.05
C GLU A 456 -0.40 -25.10 -16.33
N GLU A 457 -1.68 -24.77 -16.19
CA GLU A 457 -2.57 -24.44 -17.31
C GLU A 457 -2.32 -23.03 -17.89
N LEU A 458 -1.52 -22.21 -17.22
CA LEU A 458 -1.22 -20.84 -17.64
C LEU A 458 0.07 -20.74 -18.48
N LEU A 459 0.87 -21.80 -18.60
CA LEU A 459 2.16 -21.74 -19.28
C LEU A 459 2.00 -21.41 -20.78
N ILE A 460 1.34 -22.27 -21.56
CA ILE A 460 1.13 -22.11 -23.00
C ILE A 460 -0.37 -22.00 -23.27
N GLN A 461 -0.83 -20.84 -23.74
CA GLN A 461 -2.22 -20.65 -24.15
C GLN A 461 -2.49 -21.34 -25.49
N TYR A 462 -1.64 -21.09 -26.49
CA TYR A 462 -1.74 -21.78 -27.78
C TYR A 462 -0.43 -21.73 -28.59
N VAL A 463 -0.33 -22.66 -29.55
CA VAL A 463 0.72 -22.71 -30.57
C VAL A 463 0.06 -22.81 -31.95
N ALA A 464 0.39 -21.89 -32.85
CA ALA A 464 0.00 -21.90 -34.25
C ALA A 464 1.18 -22.40 -35.12
N PRO A 465 0.93 -23.14 -36.23
CA PRO A 465 -0.38 -23.34 -36.86
C PRO A 465 -1.34 -24.32 -36.19
N ALA A 466 -2.63 -24.03 -36.37
CA ALA A 466 -3.71 -24.99 -36.09
C ALA A 466 -3.97 -25.94 -37.27
N SER A 467 -3.61 -25.56 -38.50
CA SER A 467 -3.78 -26.36 -39.71
C SER A 467 -2.61 -27.32 -39.94
N ILE A 468 -2.93 -28.55 -40.33
CA ILE A 468 -1.93 -29.60 -40.60
C ILE A 468 -1.38 -29.51 -42.03
N TYR A 469 -2.17 -29.00 -42.99
CA TYR A 469 -1.80 -28.90 -44.41
C TYR A 469 -1.99 -27.48 -44.93
N ASN A 470 -1.40 -27.17 -46.08
CA ASN A 470 -1.45 -25.85 -46.73
C ASN A 470 -0.97 -24.71 -45.81
N TYR A 471 -0.01 -24.95 -44.93
CA TYR A 471 0.52 -23.87 -44.11
C TYR A 471 1.30 -22.87 -45.00
N PRO A 472 1.00 -21.56 -44.98
CA PRO A 472 1.67 -20.60 -45.85
C PRO A 472 3.17 -20.52 -45.54
N VAL A 473 3.99 -20.60 -46.57
CA VAL A 473 5.45 -20.61 -46.42
C VAL A 473 6.03 -19.30 -45.89
N ASP A 474 5.28 -18.22 -46.04
CA ASP A 474 5.61 -16.86 -45.62
C ASP A 474 4.99 -16.46 -44.27
N ALA A 475 4.10 -17.28 -43.70
CA ALA A 475 3.46 -17.00 -42.42
C ALA A 475 4.37 -17.35 -41.23
N PRO A 476 4.52 -16.45 -40.23
CA PRO A 476 5.27 -16.75 -39.02
C PRO A 476 4.55 -17.77 -38.14
N ILE A 477 5.30 -18.67 -37.51
CA ILE A 477 4.80 -19.59 -36.49
C ILE A 477 4.58 -18.78 -35.21
N ALA A 478 3.41 -18.88 -34.57
CA ALA A 478 3.09 -18.05 -33.41
C ALA A 478 2.92 -18.89 -32.14
N VAL A 479 3.43 -18.37 -31.01
CA VAL A 479 3.20 -18.93 -29.67
C VAL A 479 2.67 -17.83 -28.77
N LYS A 480 1.58 -18.13 -28.06
CA LYS A 480 1.07 -17.29 -26.98
C LYS A 480 1.24 -18.03 -25.66
N PHE A 481 1.99 -17.41 -24.76
CA PHE A 481 2.10 -17.86 -23.37
C PHE A 481 1.05 -17.16 -22.52
N GLY A 482 0.61 -17.81 -21.43
CA GLY A 482 -0.29 -17.19 -20.46
C GLY A 482 0.45 -16.47 -19.33
N LEU A 483 1.71 -16.84 -19.10
CA LEU A 483 2.66 -16.10 -18.26
C LEU A 483 3.70 -15.41 -19.15
N GLU A 484 4.16 -14.22 -18.77
CA GLU A 484 5.22 -13.54 -19.51
C GLU A 484 6.58 -14.23 -19.24
N PRO A 485 7.30 -14.66 -20.29
CA PRO A 485 8.60 -15.29 -20.12
C PRO A 485 9.61 -14.42 -19.37
N ASP A 486 10.38 -15.05 -18.46
CA ASP A 486 11.37 -14.44 -17.58
C ASP A 486 10.85 -13.34 -16.62
N GLU A 487 9.55 -13.02 -16.66
CA GLU A 487 8.94 -12.15 -15.66
C GLU A 487 8.85 -12.88 -14.31
N VAL A 488 9.34 -12.21 -13.26
CA VAL A 488 9.33 -12.72 -11.90
C VAL A 488 8.04 -12.28 -11.20
N PHE A 489 7.31 -13.23 -10.64
CA PHE A 489 6.08 -12.98 -9.91
C PHE A 489 6.00 -13.85 -8.65
N ASP A 490 5.16 -13.45 -7.71
CA ASP A 490 5.02 -14.11 -6.40
C ASP A 490 3.58 -14.61 -6.23
N VAL A 491 3.39 -15.82 -5.72
CA VAL A 491 2.08 -16.43 -5.43
C VAL A 491 2.03 -16.85 -3.96
N ALA A 492 0.90 -16.60 -3.30
CA ALA A 492 0.67 -17.01 -1.92
C ALA A 492 0.25 -18.48 -1.88
N GLU A 493 0.84 -19.26 -0.99
CA GLU A 493 0.48 -20.67 -0.75
C GLU A 493 0.15 -20.89 0.72
N GLN A 494 -1.08 -21.31 1.00
CA GLN A 494 -1.49 -21.77 2.32
C GLN A 494 -0.81 -23.11 2.63
N GLN A 495 -0.08 -23.15 3.73
CA GLN A 495 0.59 -24.35 4.22
C GLN A 495 -0.36 -25.21 5.05
N GLY A 496 0.00 -26.48 5.23
CA GLY A 496 -0.81 -27.43 6.01
C GLY A 496 -0.99 -27.04 7.49
N ASP A 497 -0.20 -26.07 7.97
CA ASP A 497 -0.29 -25.50 9.31
C ASP A 497 -1.12 -24.22 9.44
N GLY A 498 -1.72 -23.77 8.33
CA GLY A 498 -2.49 -22.54 8.24
C GLY A 498 -1.67 -21.28 8.07
N THR A 499 -0.33 -21.37 8.06
CA THR A 499 0.52 -20.24 7.65
C THR A 499 0.45 -20.04 6.14
N ILE A 500 0.84 -18.86 5.68
CA ILE A 500 0.96 -18.55 4.26
C ILE A 500 2.43 -18.31 3.97
N ILE A 501 2.94 -18.91 2.90
CA ILE A 501 4.26 -18.57 2.36
C ILE A 501 4.09 -17.92 1.00
N MET A 502 5.02 -17.03 0.67
CA MET A 502 5.12 -16.50 -0.68
C MET A 502 6.14 -17.31 -1.46
N ARG A 503 5.71 -17.89 -2.59
CA ARG A 503 6.57 -18.58 -3.54
C ARG A 503 6.83 -17.66 -4.73
N THR A 504 8.09 -17.49 -5.09
CA THR A 504 8.52 -16.65 -6.21
C THR A 504 8.77 -17.52 -7.43
N PHE A 505 8.11 -17.22 -8.53
CA PHE A 505 8.19 -17.95 -9.79
C PHE A 505 8.63 -17.06 -10.95
N LYS A 506 9.09 -17.72 -12.01
CA LYS A 506 9.17 -17.17 -13.37
C LYS A 506 8.94 -18.29 -14.36
N MET A 507 8.52 -17.96 -15.58
CA MET A 507 8.43 -18.96 -16.64
C MET A 507 9.66 -18.87 -17.54
N GLU A 508 10.33 -20.00 -17.78
CA GLU A 508 11.31 -20.14 -18.85
C GLU A 508 10.73 -21.00 -19.97
N PHE A 509 11.23 -20.85 -21.19
CA PHE A 509 10.80 -21.70 -22.29
C PHE A 509 11.95 -22.04 -23.26
N SER A 510 11.74 -23.13 -23.98
CA SER A 510 12.57 -23.58 -25.10
C SER A 510 11.69 -23.89 -26.29
N ARG A 511 12.27 -23.78 -27.49
CA ARG A 511 11.58 -23.99 -28.76
C ARG A 511 12.51 -24.61 -29.78
N SER A 512 11.96 -25.46 -30.64
CA SER A 512 12.67 -26.10 -31.75
C SER A 512 11.74 -26.20 -32.95
N LEU A 513 12.23 -25.78 -34.12
CA LEU A 513 11.62 -26.14 -35.39
C LEU A 513 12.50 -27.20 -36.05
N GLN A 514 11.89 -28.28 -36.52
CA GLN A 514 12.55 -29.32 -37.29
C GLN A 514 11.89 -29.46 -38.66
N ILE A 515 12.67 -29.78 -39.68
CA ILE A 515 12.21 -30.11 -41.02
C ILE A 515 12.51 -31.58 -41.33
N GLN A 516 11.60 -32.24 -42.03
CA GLN A 516 11.80 -33.62 -42.47
C GLN A 516 12.60 -33.68 -43.77
N GLU A 517 13.72 -34.40 -43.73
CA GLU A 517 14.59 -34.68 -44.86
C GLU A 517 14.04 -35.81 -45.75
N GLU A 518 14.54 -35.92 -46.98
CA GLU A 518 14.09 -36.94 -47.95
C GLU A 518 14.32 -38.38 -47.48
N ASN A 519 15.32 -38.59 -46.61
CA ASN A 519 15.60 -39.89 -45.97
C ASN A 519 14.67 -40.20 -44.77
N GLY A 520 13.70 -39.32 -44.48
CA GLY A 520 12.75 -39.45 -43.37
C GLY A 520 13.27 -38.95 -42.01
N SER A 521 14.52 -38.48 -41.91
CA SER A 521 15.09 -37.92 -40.67
C SER A 521 14.67 -36.47 -40.44
N TRP A 522 14.79 -35.98 -39.20
CA TRP A 522 14.44 -34.61 -38.82
C TRP A 522 15.71 -33.79 -38.54
N SER A 523 15.85 -32.63 -39.19
CA SER A 523 16.94 -31.69 -38.98
C SER A 523 16.43 -30.39 -38.33
N VAL A 524 17.23 -29.79 -37.43
CA VAL A 524 16.84 -28.56 -36.72
C VAL A 524 17.00 -27.35 -37.63
N VAL A 525 15.99 -26.49 -37.64
CA VAL A 525 15.94 -25.23 -38.38
C VAL A 525 16.14 -24.06 -37.42
N MET A 526 17.06 -23.16 -37.77
CA MET A 526 17.33 -21.94 -37.01
C MET A 526 16.19 -20.92 -37.20
N LEU A 527 15.84 -20.21 -36.12
CA LEU A 527 14.72 -19.29 -36.07
C LEU A 527 15.16 -17.88 -35.65
N ASN A 528 14.56 -16.87 -36.27
CA ASN A 528 14.44 -15.52 -35.74
C ASN A 528 13.22 -15.43 -34.81
N THR A 529 13.21 -14.46 -33.90
CA THR A 529 12.09 -14.24 -32.97
C THR A 529 11.69 -12.76 -32.98
N ASN A 530 10.38 -12.50 -33.02
CA ASN A 530 9.78 -11.18 -32.89
C ASN A 530 8.57 -11.25 -31.94
N ILE A 531 8.12 -10.12 -31.39
CA ILE A 531 6.94 -10.06 -30.52
C ILE A 531 6.00 -8.99 -31.08
N ASN A 532 4.74 -9.35 -31.33
CA ASN A 532 3.74 -8.41 -31.82
C ASN A 532 3.00 -7.68 -30.69
N ASN A 533 2.11 -6.75 -31.04
CA ASN A 533 1.29 -5.98 -30.10
C ASN A 533 0.23 -6.80 -29.34
N LEU A 534 0.00 -8.05 -29.73
CA LEU A 534 -0.84 -9.01 -29.00
C LEU A 534 -0.01 -9.83 -27.99
N GLY A 535 1.31 -9.61 -27.93
CA GLY A 535 2.25 -10.35 -27.08
C GLY A 535 2.43 -11.80 -27.54
N GLU A 536 2.32 -12.06 -28.83
CA GLU A 536 2.62 -13.37 -29.44
C GLU A 536 4.08 -13.39 -29.87
N TYR A 537 4.77 -14.50 -29.55
CA TYR A 537 6.11 -14.77 -30.04
C TYR A 537 6.01 -15.34 -31.45
N LEU A 538 6.51 -14.57 -32.42
CA LEU A 538 6.52 -14.90 -33.84
C LEU A 538 7.90 -15.47 -34.22
N TYR A 539 7.90 -16.66 -34.80
CA TYR A 539 9.09 -17.36 -35.25
C TYR A 539 9.11 -17.50 -36.77
N THR A 540 10.25 -17.11 -37.35
CA THR A 540 10.52 -17.24 -38.78
C THR A 540 11.87 -17.90 -39.01
N THR A 541 12.02 -18.63 -40.11
CA THR A 541 13.32 -19.17 -40.52
C THR A 541 14.25 -18.06 -40.95
N ILE A 542 15.56 -18.29 -40.82
CA ILE A 542 16.57 -17.35 -41.32
C ILE A 542 16.55 -17.39 -42.84
N ALA A 543 16.45 -16.23 -43.48
CA ALA A 543 16.47 -16.11 -44.93
C ALA A 543 17.77 -16.73 -45.50
N PRO A 544 17.72 -17.41 -46.66
CA PRO A 544 18.93 -17.79 -47.37
C PRO A 544 19.75 -16.52 -47.65
N GLN A 545 21.05 -16.55 -47.34
CA GLN A 545 21.95 -15.44 -47.65
C GLN A 545 22.01 -15.32 -49.19
N GLU A 546 21.42 -14.28 -49.75
CA GLU A 546 21.64 -13.99 -51.18
C GLU A 546 23.11 -13.56 -51.34
N ASP A 547 23.87 -14.34 -52.12
CA ASP A 547 25.19 -13.95 -52.59
C ASP A 547 25.06 -12.58 -53.25
N PHE A 548 25.61 -11.54 -52.62
CA PHE A 548 25.72 -10.23 -53.25
C PHE A 548 26.48 -10.40 -54.57
N ALA A 549 25.78 -10.17 -55.69
CA ALA A 549 26.40 -10.15 -57.00
C ALA A 549 27.55 -9.13 -57.03
N PRO A 550 28.77 -9.49 -57.45
CA PRO A 550 29.87 -8.55 -57.54
C PRO A 550 29.61 -7.62 -58.72
N GLY A 551 29.29 -6.36 -58.44
CA GLY A 551 29.18 -5.35 -59.50
C GLY A 551 28.23 -4.21 -59.20
N VAL A 552 28.51 -3.40 -58.18
CA VAL A 552 28.08 -2.00 -58.20
C VAL A 552 29.23 -1.14 -57.67
N ASP A 553 29.90 -0.48 -58.61
CA ASP A 553 31.00 0.46 -58.39
C ASP A 553 30.45 1.74 -57.73
N PHE A 554 30.93 2.07 -56.53
CA PHE A 554 30.76 3.41 -55.97
C PHE A 554 32.01 4.25 -56.30
N ALA A 555 31.86 5.10 -57.31
CA ALA A 555 32.87 6.06 -57.68
C ALA A 555 32.89 7.28 -56.72
N GLY A 556 34.01 7.42 -55.99
CA GLY A 556 34.75 8.68 -55.89
C GLY A 556 34.47 9.64 -54.73
N GLY A 557 35.48 9.88 -53.88
CA GLY A 557 35.64 11.13 -53.12
C GLY A 557 36.46 11.03 -51.82
N GLN A 558 37.78 11.25 -51.92
CA GLN A 558 38.82 11.29 -50.85
C GLN A 558 38.54 12.34 -49.74
N GLY A 559 39.04 12.30 -48.49
CA GLY A 559 40.10 11.59 -47.74
C GLY A 559 40.10 12.14 -46.28
N PRO A 560 41.19 12.17 -45.45
CA PRO A 560 42.46 11.45 -45.50
C PRO A 560 42.68 10.51 -44.27
N ALA A 561 43.79 9.77 -44.32
CA ALA A 561 44.20 8.68 -43.45
C ALA A 561 44.43 9.00 -41.97
N ILE A 562 44.17 8.01 -41.10
CA ILE A 562 44.69 7.93 -39.72
C ILE A 562 45.37 6.56 -39.55
N ASN A 563 46.60 6.58 -39.00
CA ASN A 563 47.46 5.42 -38.73
C ASN A 563 46.79 4.36 -37.81
N PRO A 564 47.14 3.06 -37.95
CA PRO A 564 46.61 1.99 -37.13
C PRO A 564 47.39 1.84 -35.82
N GLY A 565 46.70 1.91 -34.69
CA GLY A 565 47.30 1.59 -33.40
C GLY A 565 46.40 1.94 -32.22
N ALA A 566 45.43 1.08 -31.91
CA ALA A 566 45.03 0.68 -30.55
C ALA A 566 43.71 -0.09 -30.56
N THR A 567 43.74 -1.23 -29.90
CA THR A 567 42.68 -2.19 -29.60
C THR A 567 41.52 -1.57 -28.80
N ALA A 568 40.27 -1.86 -29.18
CA ALA A 568 39.11 -1.66 -28.31
C ALA A 568 38.04 -2.75 -28.55
N ALA A 569 37.45 -3.16 -27.43
CA ALA A 569 36.58 -4.31 -27.24
C ALA A 569 35.17 -4.12 -27.81
N SER A 570 34.57 -5.26 -28.15
CA SER A 570 33.20 -5.45 -28.60
C SER A 570 32.17 -5.18 -27.49
N GLY A 571 31.25 -4.25 -27.74
CA GLY A 571 29.96 -4.13 -27.06
C GLY A 571 28.87 -3.89 -28.11
N PRO A 572 27.65 -4.46 -27.96
CA PRO A 572 26.63 -4.38 -29.01
C PRO A 572 26.02 -2.98 -29.06
N SER A 573 25.99 -2.43 -30.27
CA SER A 573 25.28 -1.21 -30.66
C SER A 573 23.77 -1.43 -30.66
N VAL A 574 23.05 -0.68 -29.81
CA VAL A 574 21.58 -0.57 -29.86
C VAL A 574 21.21 0.51 -30.88
N ILE A 575 20.45 0.10 -31.90
CA ILE A 575 19.84 0.98 -32.89
C ILE A 575 18.55 1.54 -32.26
N PHE A 576 18.49 2.86 -32.06
CA PHE A 576 17.28 3.56 -31.63
C PHE A 576 16.38 3.82 -32.84
N ASN A 577 15.17 3.23 -32.84
CA ASN A 577 14.11 3.60 -33.77
C ASN A 577 13.39 4.86 -33.27
N ASP A 578 13.28 5.82 -34.18
CA ASP A 578 12.65 7.13 -34.04
C ASP A 578 11.12 6.99 -33.85
N TRP A 579 10.58 7.56 -32.76
CA TRP A 579 9.12 7.66 -32.54
C TRP A 579 8.73 9.14 -32.60
N LEU A 580 8.15 9.52 -33.75
CA LEU A 580 7.50 10.80 -33.97
C LEU A 580 6.25 10.93 -33.08
N LEU A 581 6.28 11.85 -32.11
CA LEU A 581 5.09 12.35 -31.44
C LEU A 581 4.53 13.55 -32.22
N GLY A 582 3.49 13.31 -33.01
CA GLY A 582 2.66 14.35 -33.60
C GLY A 582 1.66 14.89 -32.58
N GLY A 583 2.01 15.99 -31.91
CA GLY A 583 1.11 16.76 -31.04
C GLY A 583 0.84 18.14 -31.61
N GLY A 584 -0.30 18.30 -32.29
CA GLY A 584 -0.82 19.60 -32.74
C GLY A 584 -1.79 20.18 -31.71
N PHE A 585 -1.33 21.16 -30.93
CA PHE A 585 -2.19 22.02 -30.12
C PHE A 585 -2.66 23.21 -30.96
N ASN A 586 -3.97 23.36 -31.18
CA ASN A 586 -4.54 24.60 -31.69
C ASN A 586 -5.43 25.25 -30.64
N ASN A 587 -5.11 26.52 -30.38
CA ASN A 587 -5.69 27.43 -29.42
C ASN A 587 -6.83 28.21 -30.10
N ALA A 588 -8.04 28.22 -29.52
CA ALA A 588 -9.07 29.21 -29.83
C ALA A 588 -10.05 29.35 -28.65
N SER A 589 -10.31 30.59 -28.25
CA SER A 589 -11.28 31.03 -27.26
C SER A 589 -12.15 32.14 -27.90
N PRO A 590 -13.26 32.62 -27.30
CA PRO A 590 -14.51 31.93 -27.03
C PRO A 590 -15.69 32.58 -27.81
N GLY A 591 -16.76 31.82 -28.10
CA GLY A 591 -17.97 32.32 -28.75
C GLY A 591 -19.24 31.83 -28.07
N LEU A 592 -20.07 32.77 -27.59
CA LEU A 592 -21.43 32.53 -27.11
C LEU A 592 -22.35 31.97 -28.21
N ALA A 593 -23.13 30.94 -27.89
CA ALA A 593 -24.54 30.78 -28.26
C ALA A 593 -25.11 29.49 -27.63
N GLY A 594 -26.25 29.57 -26.94
CA GLY A 594 -27.07 28.40 -26.58
C GLY A 594 -27.68 27.72 -27.82
N PRO A 595 -28.32 26.54 -27.70
CA PRO A 595 -29.69 26.53 -27.17
C PRO A 595 -30.19 25.21 -26.50
N ALA A 596 -31.39 25.33 -25.91
CA ALA A 596 -32.50 24.38 -25.85
C ALA A 596 -32.39 23.06 -25.06
N ALA A 597 -33.03 23.04 -23.89
CA ALA A 597 -33.61 21.84 -23.28
C ALA A 597 -35.06 21.63 -23.80
N PRO A 598 -35.50 20.40 -24.07
CA PRO A 598 -36.93 20.13 -24.27
C PRO A 598 -37.65 19.98 -22.92
N MET A 599 -38.62 20.86 -22.73
CA MET A 599 -39.71 20.74 -21.74
C MET A 599 -40.73 19.70 -22.20
N PHE A 600 -41.30 18.92 -21.28
CA PHE A 600 -42.69 18.44 -21.33
C PHE A 600 -43.23 18.24 -19.89
N PRO A 601 -44.56 18.32 -19.67
CA PRO A 601 -45.11 19.27 -18.71
C PRO A 601 -45.76 18.64 -17.46
N ALA A 602 -45.96 19.49 -16.47
CA ALA A 602 -46.71 19.24 -15.25
C ALA A 602 -48.22 19.09 -15.51
N GLY A 603 -48.84 18.12 -14.82
CA GLY A 603 -50.28 18.05 -14.58
C GLY A 603 -50.54 17.85 -13.08
N THR A 604 -51.39 18.69 -12.51
CA THR A 604 -51.83 18.70 -11.09
C THR A 604 -53.21 17.97 -10.93
N PRO A 605 -53.89 18.00 -9.77
CA PRO A 605 -53.91 16.95 -8.76
C PRO A 605 -55.28 16.25 -8.60
N GLY A 606 -55.29 15.00 -8.10
CA GLY A 606 -56.50 14.23 -7.79
C GLY A 606 -56.44 13.60 -6.40
N ASN A 607 -57.47 13.90 -5.60
CA ASN A 607 -57.62 13.63 -4.18
C ASN A 607 -58.28 12.26 -3.89
N GLY A 608 -57.92 11.63 -2.76
CA GLY A 608 -58.87 10.86 -1.94
C GLY A 608 -58.60 9.37 -1.68
N GLY A 609 -58.51 9.01 -0.39
CA GLY A 609 -59.01 7.72 0.12
C GLY A 609 -58.00 6.85 0.87
N GLY A 610 -58.08 6.86 2.21
CA GLY A 610 -57.25 6.05 3.10
C GLY A 610 -57.69 4.60 3.27
N GLY A 611 -56.85 3.83 3.97
CA GLY A 611 -57.12 2.46 4.38
C GLY A 611 -55.91 1.81 5.03
N THR A 612 -55.91 1.77 6.36
CA THR A 612 -54.99 1.03 7.22
C THR A 612 -55.22 -0.48 7.12
N SER A 613 -54.17 -1.27 6.86
CA SER A 613 -54.07 -2.64 7.37
C SER A 613 -52.62 -3.13 7.25
N GLU A 614 -52.11 -3.69 8.35
CA GLU A 614 -50.86 -4.45 8.42
C GLU A 614 -50.82 -5.58 7.39
N PRO A 615 -49.62 -6.02 7.00
CA PRO A 615 -49.45 -7.43 6.69
C PRO A 615 -48.34 -8.11 7.52
N PRO A 616 -48.38 -9.44 7.59
CA PRO A 616 -47.88 -10.23 8.70
C PRO A 616 -46.46 -10.76 8.47
N MET A 617 -45.86 -11.27 9.54
CA MET A 617 -44.67 -12.11 9.50
C MET A 617 -44.94 -13.39 8.70
N MET A 618 -44.12 -13.67 7.69
CA MET A 618 -43.97 -14.98 7.05
C MET A 618 -42.49 -15.37 7.02
N GLY A 619 -42.22 -16.63 7.39
CA GLY A 619 -40.91 -17.27 7.33
C GLY A 619 -40.40 -17.52 5.89
N PRO A 620 -39.25 -18.19 5.75
CA PRO A 620 -38.50 -18.22 4.49
C PRO A 620 -39.19 -19.13 3.47
N ALA A 621 -39.88 -18.53 2.49
CA ALA A 621 -40.30 -19.20 1.28
C ALA A 621 -39.19 -19.07 0.22
N GLY A 622 -38.75 -20.20 -0.32
CA GLY A 622 -37.74 -20.27 -1.37
C GLY A 622 -38.19 -19.51 -2.63
N PHE A 623 -37.32 -18.63 -3.11
CA PHE A 623 -37.47 -18.00 -4.41
C PHE A 623 -37.16 -19.03 -5.51
N PRO A 624 -37.98 -19.14 -6.58
CA PRO A 624 -37.57 -19.84 -7.78
C PRO A 624 -36.44 -19.05 -8.46
N PRO A 625 -35.53 -19.70 -9.20
CA PRO A 625 -34.44 -19.02 -9.87
C PRO A 625 -35.00 -18.03 -10.90
N VAL A 626 -34.67 -16.75 -10.72
CA VAL A 626 -34.86 -15.74 -11.76
C VAL A 626 -33.84 -16.03 -12.86
N GLN A 627 -34.29 -16.57 -13.99
CA GLN A 627 -33.48 -16.59 -15.20
C GLN A 627 -33.34 -15.16 -15.71
N VAL A 628 -32.17 -14.58 -15.49
CA VAL A 628 -31.75 -13.35 -16.17
C VAL A 628 -31.45 -13.74 -17.62
N PRO A 629 -32.12 -13.18 -18.63
CA PRO A 629 -31.72 -13.41 -20.02
C PRO A 629 -30.29 -12.92 -20.20
N ASN A 630 -29.43 -13.76 -20.78
CA ASN A 630 -28.08 -13.34 -21.17
C ASN A 630 -28.17 -12.05 -21.98
N PRO A 631 -27.37 -11.00 -21.67
CA PRO A 631 -27.29 -9.85 -22.53
C PRO A 631 -26.86 -10.32 -23.93
N PRO A 632 -27.44 -9.75 -25.00
CA PRO A 632 -27.01 -10.09 -26.35
C PRO A 632 -25.49 -9.88 -26.47
N PRO A 633 -24.77 -10.76 -27.20
CA PRO A 633 -23.34 -10.56 -27.43
C PRO A 633 -23.14 -9.14 -27.98
N PRO A 634 -22.11 -8.42 -27.51
CA PRO A 634 -21.84 -7.08 -28.01
C PRO A 634 -21.72 -7.15 -29.53
N PRO A 635 -22.29 -6.17 -30.27
CA PRO A 635 -22.14 -6.15 -31.72
C PRO A 635 -20.65 -6.22 -32.05
N THR A 636 -20.29 -7.13 -32.97
CA THR A 636 -18.94 -7.18 -33.54
C THR A 636 -18.54 -5.77 -33.96
N PRO A 637 -17.39 -5.25 -33.53
CA PRO A 637 -16.94 -3.94 -33.95
C PRO A 637 -16.85 -3.94 -35.48
N ASN A 638 -17.73 -3.18 -36.12
CA ASN A 638 -17.59 -2.88 -37.54
C ASN A 638 -16.51 -1.81 -37.64
N TYR A 639 -15.26 -2.26 -37.70
CA TYR A 639 -14.15 -1.42 -38.11
C TYR A 639 -14.42 -1.00 -39.54
N GLY A 640 -15.02 0.18 -39.70
CA GLY A 640 -15.09 0.86 -40.99
C GLY A 640 -13.69 0.86 -41.59
N GLY A 641 -13.57 0.20 -42.74
CA GLY A 641 -12.30 -0.01 -43.40
C GLY A 641 -11.61 1.31 -43.70
N ASN A 642 -10.53 1.58 -42.97
CA ASN A 642 -9.23 1.99 -43.51
C ASN A 642 -8.19 2.13 -42.37
N LEU A 643 -7.99 1.06 -41.60
CA LEU A 643 -6.73 0.87 -40.88
C LEU A 643 -6.01 -0.25 -41.62
N ASP A 644 -4.87 0.09 -42.22
CA ASP A 644 -3.99 -0.83 -42.92
C ASP A 644 -3.58 -1.98 -41.96
N THR A 645 -4.20 -3.15 -42.14
CA THR A 645 -3.88 -4.36 -41.38
C THR A 645 -2.67 -5.12 -41.95
N SER A 646 -1.88 -4.51 -42.84
CA SER A 646 -0.56 -5.01 -43.22
C SER A 646 0.55 -4.32 -42.43
N SER A 647 0.38 -4.24 -41.11
CA SER A 647 1.51 -4.10 -40.19
C SER A 647 2.49 -5.24 -40.50
N ASN A 648 3.66 -4.93 -41.09
CA ASN A 648 4.70 -5.87 -41.56
C ASN A 648 4.93 -7.07 -40.61
N LEU A 649 4.13 -8.13 -40.73
CA LEU A 649 4.43 -9.39 -40.06
C LEU A 649 5.77 -9.88 -40.61
N PRO A 650 6.69 -10.36 -39.75
CA PRO A 650 7.97 -10.85 -40.21
C PRO A 650 7.73 -11.99 -41.21
N LYS A 651 8.24 -11.82 -42.42
CA LYS A 651 8.09 -12.80 -43.50
C LYS A 651 8.88 -14.07 -43.15
N ASN A 652 8.24 -15.22 -43.28
CA ASN A 652 8.87 -16.52 -43.11
C ASN A 652 9.47 -17.03 -44.44
N TYR A 653 10.41 -17.96 -44.36
CA TYR A 653 11.06 -18.58 -45.52
C TYR A 653 11.04 -20.11 -45.37
N LEU A 654 9.85 -20.65 -45.11
CA LEU A 654 9.67 -22.11 -45.08
C LEU A 654 9.77 -22.65 -46.51
N LEU A 655 10.25 -23.88 -46.64
CA LEU A 655 10.27 -24.59 -47.91
C LEU A 655 8.88 -25.11 -48.23
N ALA A 656 8.47 -24.99 -49.49
CA ALA A 656 7.22 -25.58 -49.99
C ALA A 656 7.30 -27.12 -49.97
N ASP A 657 6.14 -27.77 -49.80
CA ASP A 657 5.99 -29.23 -49.82
C ASP A 657 6.90 -29.98 -48.82
N LYS A 658 7.10 -29.43 -47.62
CA LYS A 658 7.90 -30.03 -46.55
C LYS A 658 7.12 -30.20 -45.26
N ASN A 659 7.43 -31.28 -44.53
CA ASN A 659 6.91 -31.51 -43.18
C ASN A 659 7.78 -30.79 -42.17
N TYR A 660 7.13 -30.07 -41.27
CA TYR A 660 7.73 -29.38 -40.17
C TYR A 660 7.18 -29.88 -38.86
N LYS A 661 8.03 -29.89 -37.84
CA LYS A 661 7.66 -30.21 -36.47
C LYS A 661 8.16 -29.10 -35.57
N PHE A 662 7.23 -28.39 -34.95
CA PHE A 662 7.52 -27.31 -34.03
C PHE A 662 7.19 -27.76 -32.60
N THR A 663 8.18 -27.74 -31.74
CA THR A 663 8.07 -28.15 -30.34
C THR A 663 8.38 -26.95 -29.46
N VAL A 664 7.48 -26.65 -28.52
CA VAL A 664 7.66 -25.61 -27.50
C VAL A 664 7.51 -26.28 -26.15
N THR A 665 8.47 -26.02 -25.26
CA THR A 665 8.43 -26.48 -23.87
C THR A 665 8.55 -25.27 -22.97
N ALA A 666 7.52 -24.99 -22.17
CA ALA A 666 7.52 -24.00 -21.12
C ALA A 666 7.69 -24.69 -19.76
N THR A 667 8.57 -24.16 -18.92
CA THR A 667 8.87 -24.69 -17.60
C THR A 667 8.75 -23.58 -16.57
N LEU A 668 7.95 -23.81 -15.54
CA LEU A 668 7.89 -22.92 -14.40
C LEU A 668 9.15 -23.11 -13.55
N LYS A 669 9.81 -22.01 -13.21
CA LYS A 669 10.95 -21.97 -12.30
C LYS A 669 10.52 -21.34 -10.99
N GLU A 670 11.09 -21.81 -9.89
CA GLU A 670 10.90 -21.28 -8.55
C GLU A 670 12.24 -20.77 -8.00
N PHE A 671 12.22 -19.63 -7.33
CA PHE A 671 13.38 -19.07 -6.67
C PHE A 671 13.52 -19.66 -5.26
N LYS A 672 14.54 -20.50 -5.05
CA LYS A 672 14.83 -21.16 -3.77
C LYS A 672 16.32 -21.09 -3.48
N ASN A 673 16.70 -20.78 -2.24
CA ASN A 673 18.10 -20.73 -1.79
C ASN A 673 18.99 -19.87 -2.70
N ASN A 674 18.49 -18.68 -3.06
CA ASN A 674 19.16 -17.72 -3.93
C ASN A 674 19.46 -18.23 -5.36
N ASN A 675 18.74 -19.24 -5.84
CA ASN A 675 18.89 -19.83 -7.18
C ASN A 675 17.53 -20.17 -7.79
N TRP A 676 17.46 -20.19 -9.12
CA TRP A 676 16.28 -20.66 -9.86
C TRP A 676 16.35 -22.18 -10.06
N VAL A 677 15.30 -22.90 -9.63
CA VAL A 677 15.13 -24.35 -9.82
C VAL A 677 13.81 -24.62 -10.54
N ASN A 678 13.59 -25.84 -11.06
CA ASN A 678 12.28 -26.18 -11.58
C ASN A 678 11.26 -26.16 -10.44
N ALA A 679 10.14 -25.47 -10.65
CA ALA A 679 9.04 -25.48 -9.70
C ALA A 679 8.44 -26.88 -9.63
N GLN A 680 8.09 -27.30 -8.42
CA GLN A 680 7.45 -28.59 -8.15
C GLN A 680 6.07 -28.35 -7.56
N THR A 681 5.11 -29.19 -7.98
CA THR A 681 3.81 -29.37 -7.33
C THR A 681 3.99 -29.95 -5.93
N LEU A 682 2.91 -29.98 -5.14
CA LEU A 682 2.85 -30.60 -3.82
C LEU A 682 3.15 -32.11 -3.89
N SER A 683 2.83 -32.78 -5.01
CA SER A 683 3.20 -34.19 -5.27
C SER A 683 4.67 -34.38 -5.64
N GLY A 684 5.41 -33.30 -5.91
CA GLY A 684 6.82 -33.32 -6.31
C GLY A 684 7.06 -33.34 -7.82
N ASP A 685 6.00 -33.23 -8.62
CA ASP A 685 6.08 -33.25 -10.08
C ASP A 685 6.53 -31.89 -10.63
N PRO A 686 7.42 -31.85 -11.63
CA PRO A 686 7.86 -30.58 -12.23
C PRO A 686 6.75 -29.94 -13.05
N VAL A 687 6.52 -28.65 -12.88
CA VAL A 687 5.52 -27.90 -13.66
C VAL A 687 6.11 -27.53 -15.02
N THR A 688 5.80 -28.32 -16.04
CA THR A 688 6.31 -28.17 -17.41
C THR A 688 5.25 -28.57 -18.42
N GLN A 689 5.02 -27.72 -19.42
CA GLN A 689 4.09 -27.97 -20.51
C GLN A 689 4.85 -28.03 -21.83
N THR A 690 4.66 -29.11 -22.59
CA THR A 690 5.22 -29.28 -23.94
C THR A 690 4.10 -29.39 -24.96
N VAL A 691 4.12 -28.53 -25.96
CA VAL A 691 3.22 -28.57 -27.11
C VAL A 691 4.04 -28.86 -28.37
N GLU A 692 3.67 -29.93 -29.08
CA GLU A 692 4.24 -30.28 -30.38
C GLU A 692 3.18 -30.12 -31.47
N LYS A 693 3.54 -29.42 -32.55
CA LYS A 693 2.71 -29.24 -33.75
C LYS A 693 3.47 -29.71 -34.97
N THR A 694 2.88 -30.66 -35.69
CA THR A 694 3.37 -31.09 -37.01
C THR A 694 2.48 -30.47 -38.09
N PHE A 695 3.10 -29.85 -39.09
CA PHE A 695 2.38 -29.22 -40.20
C PHE A 695 3.15 -29.39 -41.51
N PHE A 696 2.41 -29.30 -42.61
CA PHE A 696 2.89 -29.46 -43.98
C PHE A 696 2.59 -28.20 -44.80
N THR A 697 3.59 -27.71 -45.53
CA THR A 697 3.47 -26.48 -46.34
C THR A 697 2.81 -26.72 -47.70
N GLY A 698 2.68 -27.97 -48.13
CA GLY A 698 2.04 -28.35 -49.39
C GLY A 698 0.55 -28.72 -49.28
N PRO A 699 -0.09 -29.06 -50.42
CA PRO A 699 -1.48 -29.52 -50.46
C PRO A 699 -1.67 -30.86 -49.78
N VAL A 700 -2.90 -31.13 -49.34
CA VAL A 700 -3.28 -32.44 -48.76
C VAL A 700 -2.90 -33.54 -49.76
N PRO A 701 -2.08 -34.54 -49.38
CA PRO A 701 -1.74 -35.64 -50.26
C PRO A 701 -3.01 -36.36 -50.70
N LEU A 702 -3.26 -36.40 -52.01
CA LEU A 702 -4.32 -37.23 -52.58
C LEU A 702 -3.93 -38.70 -52.34
N VAL A 703 -4.58 -39.35 -51.36
CA VAL A 703 -4.43 -40.79 -51.14
C VAL A 703 -4.92 -41.50 -52.39
N GLY A 704 -3.99 -42.03 -53.18
CA GLY A 704 -4.28 -42.84 -54.34
C GLY A 704 -5.02 -44.11 -53.93
N GLY A 705 -6.31 -44.16 -54.24
CA GLY A 705 -7.08 -45.37 -54.51
C GLY A 705 -7.02 -46.50 -53.48
N GLY A 706 -7.88 -46.43 -52.48
CA GLY A 706 -8.26 -47.60 -51.67
C GLY A 706 -9.31 -47.20 -50.66
N GLN A 707 -10.58 -47.56 -50.90
CA GLN A 707 -11.66 -47.41 -49.92
C GLN A 707 -11.20 -48.01 -48.59
N GLN A 708 -11.13 -47.21 -47.53
CA GLN A 708 -11.58 -47.63 -46.20
C GLN A 708 -12.16 -46.45 -45.41
N ASN A 709 -13.29 -46.77 -44.81
CA ASN A 709 -14.24 -45.96 -44.04
C ASN A 709 -13.66 -44.79 -43.24
N LEU A 710 -14.22 -43.59 -43.48
CA LEU A 710 -14.34 -42.57 -42.45
C LEU A 710 -15.36 -43.03 -41.40
N GLN A 711 -14.87 -43.39 -40.22
CA GLN A 711 -15.60 -43.15 -38.98
C GLN A 711 -14.72 -42.35 -38.02
N THR A 712 -15.27 -41.18 -37.65
CA THR A 712 -15.07 -40.42 -36.40
C THR A 712 -13.67 -39.93 -36.04
N PHE A 713 -13.50 -38.60 -36.11
CA PHE A 713 -13.02 -37.77 -34.99
C PHE A 713 -13.84 -36.48 -34.93
#